data_AF-A0A3L7NWT9-F1
#
_entry.id   AF-A0A3L7NWT9-F1
#
_cell.length_a   1.000
_cell.length_b   1.000
_cell.length_c   1.000
_cell.angle_alpha   90.00
_cell.angle_beta   90.00
_cell.angle_gamma   90.00
#
_symmetry.space_group_name_H-M   'P 1'
#
loop_
_entity.id
_entity.type
_entity.pdbx_description
1 polymer ?
#
loop_
_entity_poly.entity_id
_entity_poly.type
_entity_poly.pdbx_seq_one_letter_code
_entity_poly.pdbx_strand_id
1 'polypeptide(L)'
;IPPVSFRDQVMPLLSQAGCNSGPCHGNLNGKGGFKLSLRGEDPAHDWRALTHGELGRRVDPLAPVQSLLLQKSSGQIPHEGGVRWAAEGPAWNLARLWISQGCLPDAPGAPRVISLRVDPAEVVMPPAGGTITPRVTAQFDDGSSRQVGHLATLEPSDPAMLARVEAGQPALYSPARANGAVLVRYGPAQASLRVWSAQGPAIPAQPASHPVDRIIQQRLASLGITPVGGVDDGRFLRRLWLDLAGQLPPADRVRQFLANPDPAKRAHETDYLLAQPSFADVWALHWADLLRVEEKTLDARGVRAMHGWLRRAFLDGMPLDQLAQELVTARGSTYEHPPANFYRALRDPQARAEAVAQVFMGVRIACARCHNHPFDHWTTDDYNALSAVFENIHYRVLENKRGDDLDKHEFKGEQVVFLWPGDSLHSSNPAAAKKATRKPEQPKARLPGETTSLSQVDRPQAMADWLTAPGNPYFAKAQANRIWRRLMGRGLVEPEDDFRLANPVSHPGLLAHLATELVTSGYDLRALTRHIVLSEAYSRGPQTDPRATADDGLLAATLPRQLGAEQLLDAWASVLQAPLRHAGHPAGTRTLELAGMASQKRGKRADDMDRFLRAFGKPERLLSCDCERTSEPTLAQTLMLTSGQLPHRLLTDSSRLDRLANAEPARAVEELYLAALTRLPSAREATDCARLLTDGPDRRLVLEDLAWALLGCREFLLRW
;
A
#
# COMPACT_ATOMS: atom_id res chain seq x y z
N ILE A 1 3.27 51.08 2.54
CA ILE A 1 2.86 49.76 2.04
C ILE A 1 3.83 48.74 2.64
N PRO A 2 3.37 47.68 3.31
CA PRO A 2 4.28 46.67 3.88
C PRO A 2 5.14 46.03 2.78
N PRO A 3 6.38 45.61 3.11
CA PRO A 3 7.24 44.90 2.17
C PRO A 3 6.61 43.56 1.78
N VAL A 4 6.64 43.24 0.48
CA VAL A 4 6.17 41.97 -0.06
C VAL A 4 7.25 40.93 0.13
N SER A 5 6.90 39.83 0.81
CA SER A 5 7.81 38.70 0.99
C SER A 5 7.98 37.92 -0.31
N PHE A 6 9.23 37.69 -0.71
CA PHE A 6 9.49 36.86 -1.88
C PHE A 6 9.11 35.41 -1.60
N ARG A 7 9.58 34.85 -0.48
CA ARG A 7 9.34 33.45 -0.07
C ARG A 7 7.87 33.17 0.24
N ASP A 8 7.17 34.06 0.94
CA ASP A 8 5.84 33.76 1.48
C ASP A 8 4.70 34.33 0.62
N GLN A 9 4.99 35.21 -0.34
CA GLN A 9 3.96 35.81 -1.21
C GLN A 9 4.25 35.59 -2.70
N VAL A 10 5.44 35.92 -3.18
CA VAL A 10 5.77 35.79 -4.61
C VAL A 10 5.94 34.33 -5.03
N MET A 11 6.64 33.53 -4.24
CA MET A 11 6.88 32.11 -4.55
C MET A 11 5.60 31.25 -4.54
N PRO A 12 4.70 31.36 -3.54
CA PRO A 12 3.39 30.71 -3.58
C PRO A 12 2.56 31.15 -4.79
N LEU A 13 2.62 32.43 -5.17
CA LEU A 13 1.93 32.94 -6.36
C LEU A 13 2.41 32.28 -7.66
N LEU A 14 3.73 32.13 -7.82
CA LEU A 14 4.32 31.41 -8.96
C LEU A 14 3.91 29.93 -8.97
N SER A 15 3.81 29.33 -7.78
CA SER A 15 3.44 27.92 -7.61
C SER A 15 1.97 27.67 -7.94
N GLN A 16 1.08 28.53 -7.46
CA GLN A 16 -0.36 28.49 -7.76
C GLN A 16 -0.62 28.63 -9.26
N ALA A 17 0.17 29.45 -9.96
CA ALA A 17 0.09 29.61 -11.42
C ALA A 17 0.72 28.44 -12.21
N GLY A 18 1.42 27.52 -11.53
CA GLY A 18 2.13 26.40 -12.14
C GLY A 18 3.45 26.78 -12.84
N CYS A 19 3.98 28.00 -12.62
CA CYS A 19 5.20 28.49 -13.28
C CYS A 19 6.43 27.63 -12.95
N ASN A 20 6.54 27.19 -11.69
CA ASN A 20 7.62 26.35 -11.18
C ASN A 20 7.23 24.85 -11.11
N SER A 21 6.25 24.41 -11.90
CA SER A 21 5.91 23.00 -12.03
C SER A 21 6.89 22.25 -12.93
N GLY A 22 6.93 20.92 -12.82
CA GLY A 22 7.82 20.05 -13.62
C GLY A 22 7.69 20.19 -15.14
N PRO A 23 6.48 20.39 -15.70
CA PRO A 23 6.31 20.69 -17.14
C PRO A 23 6.83 22.07 -17.58
N CYS A 24 7.00 23.02 -16.64
CA CYS A 24 7.36 24.41 -16.92
C CYS A 24 8.78 24.74 -16.43
N HIS A 25 8.98 25.84 -15.70
CA HIS A 25 10.31 26.29 -15.29
C HIS A 25 10.88 25.49 -14.11
N GLY A 26 10.07 24.70 -13.40
CA GLY A 26 10.51 23.76 -12.37
C GLY A 26 11.08 22.45 -12.93
N ASN A 27 11.16 22.31 -14.24
CA ASN A 27 11.82 21.19 -14.91
C ASN A 27 13.31 21.13 -14.49
N LEU A 28 13.89 19.92 -14.47
CA LEU A 28 15.33 19.70 -14.23
C LEU A 28 16.23 20.62 -15.07
N ASN A 29 15.86 20.89 -16.32
CA ASN A 29 16.62 21.77 -17.23
C ASN A 29 16.01 23.18 -17.36
N GLY A 30 14.88 23.46 -16.71
CA GLY A 30 14.07 24.64 -16.96
C GLY A 30 13.47 24.67 -18.38
N LYS A 31 12.95 25.83 -18.78
CA LYS A 31 12.38 26.10 -20.11
C LYS A 31 12.77 27.50 -20.58
N GLY A 32 13.13 27.62 -21.86
CA GLY A 32 13.46 28.92 -22.48
C GLY A 32 14.59 29.68 -21.80
N GLY A 33 15.63 28.96 -21.33
CA GLY A 33 16.75 29.55 -20.56
C GLY A 33 16.36 30.03 -19.17
N PHE A 34 15.19 29.66 -18.65
CA PHE A 34 14.71 30.02 -17.32
C PHE A 34 14.40 28.77 -16.51
N LYS A 35 15.07 28.65 -15.36
CA LYS A 35 14.90 27.56 -14.41
C LYS A 35 14.55 28.11 -13.04
N LEU A 36 13.55 27.51 -12.44
CA LEU A 36 13.14 27.65 -11.05
C LEU A 36 13.29 26.29 -10.37
N SER A 37 13.35 26.29 -9.04
CA SER A 37 13.25 25.11 -8.22
C SER A 37 11.86 24.48 -8.39
N LEU A 38 11.80 23.15 -8.37
CA LEU A 38 10.53 22.44 -8.51
C LEU A 38 9.61 22.84 -7.35
N ARG A 39 8.40 23.32 -7.66
CA ARG A 39 7.38 23.76 -6.68
C ARG A 39 7.85 24.83 -5.68
N GLY A 40 8.95 25.51 -5.95
CA GLY A 40 9.47 26.58 -5.09
C GLY A 40 10.22 26.08 -3.85
N GLU A 41 10.82 24.89 -3.93
CA GLU A 41 11.60 24.26 -2.87
C GLU A 41 12.85 25.06 -2.45
N ASP A 42 13.43 25.89 -3.34
CA ASP A 42 14.57 26.77 -3.04
C ASP A 42 14.27 28.23 -3.41
N PRO A 43 13.61 28.99 -2.51
CA PRO A 43 13.31 30.41 -2.70
C PRO A 43 14.56 31.26 -2.94
N ALA A 44 15.72 30.90 -2.38
CA ALA A 44 16.94 31.69 -2.56
C ALA A 44 17.50 31.51 -3.97
N HIS A 45 17.48 30.29 -4.50
CA HIS A 45 17.79 30.02 -5.91
C HIS A 45 16.82 30.76 -6.84
N ASP A 46 15.52 30.67 -6.57
CA ASP A 46 14.47 31.24 -7.43
C ASP A 46 14.49 32.75 -7.46
N TRP A 47 14.76 33.39 -6.31
CA TRP A 47 14.97 34.82 -6.23
C TRP A 47 16.12 35.26 -7.14
N ARG A 48 17.28 34.60 -7.07
CA ARG A 48 18.44 34.91 -7.95
C ARG A 48 18.12 34.65 -9.42
N ALA A 49 17.41 33.56 -9.73
CA ALA A 49 17.04 33.23 -11.10
C ALA A 49 16.13 34.30 -11.73
N LEU A 50 15.21 34.87 -10.94
CA LEU A 50 14.33 35.96 -11.38
C LEU A 50 15.04 37.31 -11.48
N THR A 51 15.89 37.64 -10.51
CA THR A 51 16.45 39.00 -10.38
C THR A 51 17.81 39.20 -11.05
N HIS A 52 18.64 38.15 -11.11
CA HIS A 52 20.02 38.22 -11.62
C HIS A 52 20.26 37.35 -12.86
N GLY A 53 19.45 36.29 -13.04
CA GLY A 53 19.61 35.37 -14.17
C GLY A 53 19.46 36.04 -15.52
N GLU A 54 20.26 35.63 -16.51
CA GLU A 54 20.31 36.22 -17.87
C GLU A 54 20.44 37.77 -17.83
N LEU A 55 21.40 38.28 -17.05
CA LEU A 55 21.67 39.71 -16.88
C LEU A 55 20.47 40.51 -16.34
N GLY A 56 19.63 39.88 -15.51
CA GLY A 56 18.50 40.55 -14.84
C GLY A 56 17.31 40.87 -15.74
N ARG A 57 17.25 40.36 -16.98
CA ARG A 57 16.24 40.75 -17.98
C ARG A 57 14.77 40.46 -17.63
N ARG A 58 14.49 39.75 -16.53
CA ARG A 58 13.14 39.21 -16.22
C ARG A 58 12.28 40.18 -15.41
N VAL A 59 12.91 41.06 -14.65
CA VAL A 59 12.26 42.06 -13.80
C VAL A 59 12.93 43.40 -14.02
N ASP A 60 12.12 44.46 -14.07
CA ASP A 60 12.58 45.84 -14.16
C ASP A 60 11.96 46.64 -13.01
N PRO A 61 12.70 46.89 -11.92
CA PRO A 61 12.21 47.67 -10.79
C PRO A 61 11.87 49.12 -11.12
N LEU A 62 12.50 49.71 -12.15
CA LEU A 62 12.27 51.10 -12.57
C LEU A 62 11.03 51.22 -13.46
N ALA A 63 10.73 50.17 -14.24
CA ALA A 63 9.51 50.04 -15.02
C ALA A 63 8.80 48.70 -14.75
N PRO A 64 8.17 48.51 -13.57
CA PRO A 64 7.62 47.21 -13.16
C PRO A 64 6.72 46.55 -14.18
N VAL A 65 5.84 47.32 -14.83
CA VAL A 65 4.90 46.84 -15.86
C VAL A 65 5.61 46.31 -17.12
N GLN A 66 6.83 46.75 -17.40
CA GLN A 66 7.64 46.27 -18.53
C GLN A 66 8.42 44.99 -18.21
N SER A 67 8.36 44.50 -16.97
CA SER A 67 9.01 43.25 -16.57
C SER A 67 8.50 42.07 -17.40
N LEU A 68 9.41 41.29 -18.00
CA LEU A 68 9.04 40.09 -18.76
C LEU A 68 8.19 39.12 -17.94
N LEU A 69 8.42 39.02 -16.63
CA LEU A 69 7.60 38.22 -15.73
C LEU A 69 6.11 38.60 -15.83
N LEU A 70 5.79 39.90 -15.77
CA LEU A 70 4.42 40.40 -15.83
C LEU A 70 3.84 40.34 -17.25
N GLN A 71 4.65 40.69 -18.26
CA GLN A 71 4.19 40.69 -19.65
C GLN A 71 3.87 39.28 -20.16
N LYS A 72 4.74 38.29 -19.86
CA LYS A 72 4.53 36.89 -20.28
C LYS A 72 3.38 36.24 -19.52
N SER A 73 3.33 36.43 -18.20
CA SER A 73 2.27 35.83 -17.37
C SER A 73 0.89 36.37 -17.70
N SER A 74 0.79 37.62 -18.18
CA SER A 74 -0.49 38.22 -18.57
C SER A 74 -0.86 38.08 -20.05
N GLY A 75 0.02 37.49 -20.86
CA GLY A 75 -0.18 37.36 -22.31
C GLY A 75 -0.02 38.66 -23.09
N GLN A 76 0.47 39.74 -22.47
CA GLN A 76 0.85 40.97 -23.17
C GLN A 76 1.97 40.72 -24.20
N ILE A 77 2.82 39.73 -23.95
CA ILE A 77 3.71 39.15 -24.95
C ILE A 77 3.55 37.62 -25.01
N PRO A 78 3.85 36.98 -26.15
CA PRO A 78 3.71 35.54 -26.30
C PRO A 78 4.50 34.75 -25.26
N HIS A 79 3.82 33.77 -24.68
CA HIS A 79 4.38 32.82 -23.73
C HIS A 79 3.83 31.43 -24.04
N GLU A 80 4.71 30.45 -24.25
CA GLU A 80 4.32 29.06 -24.56
C GLU A 80 3.45 28.45 -23.46
N GLY A 81 3.66 28.86 -22.21
CA GLY A 81 2.82 28.45 -21.09
C GLY A 81 1.43 29.12 -21.08
N GLY A 82 1.09 29.99 -22.02
CA GLY A 82 -0.17 30.74 -22.04
C GLY A 82 -0.28 31.79 -20.94
N VAL A 83 -1.48 32.35 -20.80
CA VAL A 83 -1.82 33.33 -19.75
C VAL A 83 -1.91 32.61 -18.40
N ARG A 84 -1.20 33.15 -17.41
CA ARG A 84 -1.10 32.64 -16.04
C ARG A 84 -1.74 33.56 -15.01
N TRP A 85 -1.67 34.87 -15.22
CA TRP A 85 -2.34 35.87 -14.41
C TRP A 85 -3.13 36.81 -15.30
N ALA A 86 -4.33 37.22 -14.91
CA ALA A 86 -5.00 38.32 -15.59
C ALA A 86 -4.18 39.60 -15.44
N ALA A 87 -4.01 40.37 -16.52
CA ALA A 87 -3.41 41.70 -16.46
C ALA A 87 -4.16 42.55 -15.42
N GLU A 88 -3.43 43.25 -14.55
CA GLU A 88 -4.00 44.08 -13.48
C GLU A 88 -4.88 43.31 -12.45
N GLY A 89 -4.87 41.97 -12.49
CA GLY A 89 -5.52 41.14 -11.48
C GLY A 89 -4.76 41.12 -10.14
N PRO A 90 -5.33 40.53 -9.08
CA PRO A 90 -4.71 40.49 -7.74
C PRO A 90 -3.29 39.88 -7.74
N ALA A 91 -3.13 38.73 -8.41
CA ALA A 91 -1.85 38.05 -8.58
C ALA A 91 -0.81 38.95 -9.27
N TRP A 92 -1.20 39.51 -10.41
CA TRP A 92 -0.35 40.39 -11.20
C TRP A 92 0.07 41.64 -10.41
N ASN A 93 -0.86 42.24 -9.65
CA ASN A 93 -0.58 43.41 -8.83
C ASN A 93 0.33 43.11 -7.64
N LEU A 94 0.22 41.93 -7.02
CA LEU A 94 1.12 41.50 -5.96
C LEU A 94 2.56 41.34 -6.48
N ALA A 95 2.72 40.68 -7.63
CA ALA A 95 4.02 40.55 -8.29
C ALA A 95 4.57 41.92 -8.70
N ARG A 96 3.73 42.80 -9.28
CA ARG A 96 4.11 44.18 -9.62
C ARG A 96 4.57 44.96 -8.39
N LEU A 97 3.87 44.82 -7.27
CA LEU A 97 4.21 45.51 -6.03
C LEU A 97 5.59 45.08 -5.53
N TRP A 98 5.88 43.78 -5.51
CA TRP A 98 7.21 43.27 -5.15
C TRP A 98 8.30 43.82 -6.08
N ILE A 99 8.06 43.86 -7.39
CA ILE A 99 9.01 44.42 -8.36
C ILE A 99 9.25 45.91 -8.09
N SER A 100 8.19 46.68 -7.88
CA SER A 100 8.25 48.12 -7.57
C SER A 100 8.95 48.45 -6.25
N GLN A 101 9.02 47.48 -5.33
CA GLN A 101 9.77 47.59 -4.07
C GLN A 101 11.26 47.27 -4.24
N GLY A 102 11.74 47.05 -5.47
CA GLY A 102 13.16 46.76 -5.74
C GLY A 102 13.49 45.27 -5.83
N CYS A 103 12.49 44.40 -5.96
CA CYS A 103 12.68 42.94 -5.99
C CYS A 103 13.45 42.40 -4.78
N LEU A 104 13.22 43.00 -3.60
CA LEU A 104 13.99 42.70 -2.40
C LEU A 104 13.84 41.22 -1.98
N PRO A 105 14.92 40.60 -1.47
CA PRO A 105 14.81 39.31 -0.81
C PRO A 105 14.12 39.48 0.55
N ASP A 106 13.71 38.38 1.16
CA ASP A 106 13.20 38.40 2.53
C ASP A 106 14.26 38.87 3.53
N ALA A 107 13.83 39.59 4.57
CA ALA A 107 14.72 40.06 5.61
C ALA A 107 15.41 38.88 6.34
N PRO A 108 16.66 39.03 6.78
CA PRO A 108 17.30 38.05 7.67
C PRO A 108 16.43 37.80 8.90
N GLY A 109 16.15 36.53 9.21
CA GLY A 109 15.29 36.15 10.33
C GLY A 109 13.77 36.30 10.07
N ALA A 110 13.33 36.55 8.84
CA ALA A 110 11.91 36.59 8.51
C ALA A 110 11.21 35.26 8.88
N PRO A 111 10.08 35.30 9.61
CA PRO A 111 9.41 34.11 10.14
C PRO A 111 9.11 33.07 9.08
N ARG A 112 9.44 31.80 9.29
CA ARG A 112 9.23 30.72 8.30
C ARG A 112 7.95 29.97 8.59
N VAL A 113 7.21 29.61 7.53
CA VAL A 113 6.06 28.72 7.67
C VAL A 113 6.53 27.33 8.14
N ILE A 114 5.84 26.79 9.13
CA ILE A 114 6.12 25.47 9.72
C ILE A 114 4.97 24.47 9.53
N SER A 115 3.72 24.94 9.41
CA SER A 115 2.57 24.06 9.22
C SER A 115 1.41 24.77 8.51
N LEU A 116 0.50 23.95 7.97
CA LEU A 116 -0.78 24.40 7.42
C LEU A 116 -1.95 23.73 8.12
N ARG A 117 -3.02 24.50 8.32
CA ARG A 117 -4.33 24.00 8.70
C ARG A 117 -5.33 24.36 7.61
N VAL A 118 -6.10 23.35 7.19
CA VAL A 118 -7.25 23.51 6.29
C VAL A 118 -8.53 23.33 7.09
N ASP A 119 -9.47 24.25 6.94
CA ASP A 119 -10.74 24.26 7.66
C ASP A 119 -11.93 24.44 6.69
N PRO A 120 -12.90 23.50 6.70
CA PRO A 120 -12.85 22.22 7.42
C PRO A 120 -11.79 21.27 6.82
N ALA A 121 -11.28 20.32 7.62
CA ALA A 121 -10.32 19.30 7.15
C ALA A 121 -10.98 18.21 6.29
N GLU A 122 -12.30 18.15 6.30
CA GLU A 122 -13.12 17.24 5.52
C GLU A 122 -14.42 17.93 5.08
N VAL A 123 -14.85 17.67 3.85
CA VAL A 123 -16.10 18.16 3.29
C VAL A 123 -16.92 17.01 2.72
N VAL A 124 -18.22 17.03 3.00
CA VAL A 124 -19.22 16.22 2.30
C VAL A 124 -19.93 17.11 1.28
N MET A 125 -19.75 16.79 0.00
CA MET A 125 -20.41 17.43 -1.14
C MET A 125 -21.84 16.91 -1.26
N PRO A 126 -22.79 17.77 -1.68
CA PRO A 126 -24.14 17.34 -1.96
C PRO A 126 -24.18 16.39 -3.17
N PRO A 127 -25.25 15.60 -3.35
CA PRO A 127 -25.35 14.62 -4.44
C PRO A 127 -25.30 15.21 -5.85
N ALA A 128 -25.48 16.53 -6.01
CA ALA A 128 -25.36 17.22 -7.30
C ALA A 128 -23.92 17.68 -7.62
N GLY A 129 -22.98 17.50 -6.68
CA GLY A 129 -21.67 18.13 -6.72
C GLY A 129 -21.72 19.61 -6.28
N GLY A 130 -20.58 20.26 -6.25
CA GLY A 130 -20.50 21.63 -5.75
C GLY A 130 -19.11 22.25 -5.88
N THR A 131 -18.98 23.46 -5.34
CA THR A 131 -17.70 24.17 -5.26
C THR A 131 -17.44 24.59 -3.83
N ILE A 132 -16.20 24.43 -3.39
CA ILE A 132 -15.77 24.86 -2.06
C ILE A 132 -14.50 25.70 -2.14
N THR A 133 -14.43 26.70 -1.27
CA THR A 133 -13.25 27.53 -1.07
C THR A 133 -12.76 27.28 0.36
N PRO A 134 -11.84 26.32 0.58
CA PRO A 134 -11.42 25.96 1.92
C PRO A 134 -10.62 27.09 2.57
N ARG A 135 -10.78 27.26 3.89
CA ARG A 135 -9.97 28.22 4.65
C ARG A 135 -8.60 27.61 4.91
N VAL A 136 -7.53 28.29 4.50
CA VAL A 136 -6.15 27.83 4.70
C VAL A 136 -5.41 28.79 5.60
N THR A 137 -4.93 28.29 6.73
CA THR A 137 -4.17 29.05 7.74
C THR A 137 -2.75 28.50 7.84
N ALA A 138 -1.75 29.35 7.69
CA ALA A 138 -0.34 29.01 7.92
C ALA A 138 0.10 29.40 9.33
N GLN A 139 0.86 28.52 9.98
CA GLN A 139 1.58 28.83 11.22
C GLN A 139 3.06 29.03 10.93
N PHE A 140 3.67 29.98 11.63
CA PHE A 140 5.07 30.37 11.46
C PHE A 140 5.90 30.03 12.72
N ASP A 141 7.21 29.93 12.55
CA ASP A 141 8.18 29.62 13.63
C ASP A 141 8.25 30.69 14.74
N ASP A 142 7.81 31.92 14.45
CA ASP A 142 7.63 33.01 15.42
C ASP A 142 6.33 32.90 16.24
N GLY A 143 5.53 31.86 16.00
CA GLY A 143 4.23 31.65 16.63
C GLY A 143 3.07 32.40 15.96
N SER A 144 3.33 33.24 14.94
CA SER A 144 2.27 33.95 14.22
C SER A 144 1.46 33.01 13.33
N SER A 145 0.21 33.39 13.03
CA SER A 145 -0.69 32.66 12.13
C SER A 145 -1.32 33.59 11.12
N ARG A 146 -1.41 33.17 9.85
CA ARG A 146 -1.90 34.01 8.73
C ARG A 146 -2.86 33.24 7.84
N GLN A 147 -3.89 33.93 7.33
CA GLN A 147 -4.78 33.38 6.30
C GLN A 147 -4.08 33.45 4.93
N VAL A 148 -3.84 32.28 4.33
CA VAL A 148 -3.05 32.14 3.10
C VAL A 148 -3.81 31.47 1.96
N GLY A 149 -5.11 31.23 2.11
CA GLY A 149 -5.94 30.55 1.10
C GLY A 149 -5.83 31.15 -0.31
N HIS A 150 -5.77 32.48 -0.42
CA HIS A 150 -5.60 33.18 -1.69
C HIS A 150 -4.26 32.88 -2.42
N LEU A 151 -3.25 32.36 -1.72
CA LEU A 151 -1.94 31.99 -2.25
C LEU A 151 -1.68 30.47 -2.23
N ALA A 152 -2.61 29.68 -1.69
CA ALA A 152 -2.46 28.25 -1.62
C ALA A 152 -2.64 27.60 -3.01
N THR A 153 -1.97 26.47 -3.22
CA THR A 153 -2.19 25.59 -4.37
C THR A 153 -3.10 24.44 -3.93
N LEU A 154 -4.12 24.13 -4.72
CA LEU A 154 -5.01 22.97 -4.52
C LEU A 154 -4.71 21.93 -5.60
N GLU A 155 -4.31 20.72 -5.20
CA GLU A 155 -3.95 19.62 -6.09
C GLU A 155 -4.84 18.40 -5.76
N PRO A 156 -5.99 18.21 -6.46
CA PRO A 156 -6.86 17.06 -6.23
C PRO A 156 -6.21 15.75 -6.68
N SER A 157 -6.45 14.68 -5.92
CA SER A 157 -5.98 13.32 -6.24
C SER A 157 -6.89 12.61 -7.25
N ASP A 158 -8.19 12.91 -7.23
CA ASP A 158 -9.19 12.37 -8.16
C ASP A 158 -9.27 13.30 -9.38
N PRO A 159 -9.02 12.81 -10.61
CA PRO A 159 -9.10 13.61 -11.83
C PRO A 159 -10.52 14.12 -12.14
N ALA A 160 -11.57 13.60 -11.48
CA ALA A 160 -12.91 14.15 -11.56
C ALA A 160 -13.04 15.50 -10.84
N MET A 161 -12.20 15.77 -9.83
CA MET A 161 -12.17 17.05 -9.13
C MET A 161 -11.25 18.05 -9.84
N LEU A 162 -11.66 19.33 -9.85
CA LEU A 162 -10.93 20.39 -10.55
C LEU A 162 -10.62 21.55 -9.61
N ALA A 163 -9.34 21.87 -9.45
CA ALA A 163 -8.92 23.12 -8.84
C ALA A 163 -9.10 24.26 -9.86
N ARG A 164 -9.75 25.34 -9.46
CA ARG A 164 -9.99 26.54 -10.27
C ARG A 164 -9.85 27.81 -9.44
N VAL A 165 -9.85 28.96 -10.11
CA VAL A 165 -9.88 30.26 -9.44
C VAL A 165 -11.29 30.83 -9.55
N GLU A 166 -11.96 31.06 -8.43
CA GLU A 166 -13.25 31.73 -8.35
C GLU A 166 -13.13 33.03 -7.56
N ALA A 167 -13.64 34.13 -8.13
CA ALA A 167 -13.55 35.46 -7.51
C ALA A 167 -12.13 35.85 -7.03
N GLY A 168 -11.10 35.39 -7.75
CA GLY A 168 -9.70 35.66 -7.40
C GLY A 168 -9.13 34.79 -6.28
N GLN A 169 -9.81 33.72 -5.85
CA GLN A 169 -9.32 32.75 -4.86
C GLN A 169 -9.33 31.31 -5.39
N PRO A 170 -8.40 30.46 -4.93
CA PRO A 170 -8.44 29.02 -5.21
C PRO A 170 -9.71 28.38 -4.66
N ALA A 171 -10.44 27.70 -5.53
CA ALA A 171 -11.63 26.94 -5.22
C ALA A 171 -11.52 25.53 -5.82
N LEU A 172 -12.17 24.58 -5.17
CA LEU A 172 -12.27 23.20 -5.63
C LEU A 172 -13.68 22.95 -6.13
N TYR A 173 -13.80 22.59 -7.41
CA TYR A 173 -15.00 22.00 -7.97
C TYR A 173 -14.95 20.49 -7.85
N SER A 174 -16.04 19.90 -7.37
CA SER A 174 -16.20 18.45 -7.26
C SER A 174 -17.54 18.02 -7.86
N PRO A 175 -17.57 17.04 -8.78
CA PRO A 175 -18.81 16.48 -9.30
C PRO A 175 -19.49 15.57 -8.28
N ALA A 176 -20.74 15.17 -8.57
CA ALA A 176 -21.62 14.34 -7.75
C ALA A 176 -21.06 13.00 -7.23
N ARG A 177 -19.97 12.48 -7.79
CA ARG A 177 -19.43 11.15 -7.49
C ARG A 177 -17.91 11.15 -7.28
N ALA A 178 -17.34 12.25 -6.83
CA ALA A 178 -15.91 12.32 -6.53
C ALA A 178 -15.66 12.11 -5.04
N ASN A 179 -14.76 11.18 -4.74
CA ASN A 179 -14.27 10.89 -3.39
C ASN A 179 -12.75 10.90 -3.44
N GLY A 180 -12.11 11.62 -2.53
CA GLY A 180 -10.65 11.65 -2.52
C GLY A 180 -10.06 12.76 -1.69
N ALA A 181 -8.80 13.07 -1.97
CA ALA A 181 -8.03 14.07 -1.26
C ALA A 181 -7.73 15.25 -2.16
N VAL A 182 -7.54 16.40 -1.52
CA VAL A 182 -6.95 17.57 -2.14
C VAL A 182 -5.75 17.97 -1.31
N LEU A 183 -4.58 17.85 -1.92
CA LEU A 183 -3.34 18.34 -1.33
C LEU A 183 -3.36 19.87 -1.40
N VAL A 184 -3.19 20.51 -0.26
CA VAL A 184 -3.12 21.96 -0.12
C VAL A 184 -1.68 22.34 0.21
N ARG A 185 -1.04 23.13 -0.65
CA ARG A 185 0.35 23.57 -0.47
C ARG A 185 0.47 25.08 -0.35
N TYR A 186 1.34 25.53 0.55
CA TYR A 186 1.78 26.92 0.66
C TYR A 186 3.24 26.95 1.11
N GLY A 187 4.13 27.32 0.19
CA GLY A 187 5.57 27.16 0.36
C GLY A 187 5.94 25.69 0.63
N PRO A 188 6.81 25.39 1.60
CA PRO A 188 7.17 24.01 1.96
C PRO A 188 6.08 23.28 2.77
N ALA A 189 5.12 24.02 3.34
CA ALA A 189 4.11 23.42 4.19
C ALA A 189 2.96 22.84 3.35
N GLN A 190 2.43 21.71 3.82
CA GLN A 190 1.39 20.94 3.15
C GLN A 190 0.31 20.51 4.15
N ALA A 191 -0.92 20.36 3.66
CA ALA A 191 -2.04 19.79 4.38
C ALA A 191 -2.97 19.04 3.42
N SER A 192 -3.89 18.26 3.94
CA SER A 192 -4.85 17.50 3.15
C SER A 192 -6.28 17.91 3.49
N LEU A 193 -7.09 18.09 2.46
CA LEU A 193 -8.54 18.26 2.54
C LEU A 193 -9.20 16.99 1.99
N ARG A 194 -9.98 16.28 2.80
CA ARG A 194 -10.77 15.14 2.33
C ARG A 194 -12.11 15.59 1.76
N VAL A 195 -12.49 15.02 0.64
CA VAL A 195 -13.75 15.32 -0.04
C VAL A 195 -14.51 14.03 -0.27
N TRP A 196 -15.77 14.02 0.14
CA TRP A 196 -16.70 12.91 -0.03
C TRP A 196 -17.95 13.40 -0.74
N SER A 197 -18.58 12.53 -1.51
CA SER A 197 -19.89 12.81 -2.12
C SER A 197 -21.00 12.09 -1.36
N ALA A 198 -22.00 12.83 -0.90
CA ALA A 198 -23.21 12.25 -0.34
C ALA A 198 -24.01 11.53 -1.43
N GLN A 199 -24.58 10.37 -1.11
CA GLN A 199 -25.49 9.63 -2.01
C GLN A 199 -26.96 10.01 -1.75
N GLY A 200 -27.25 10.62 -0.61
CA GLY A 200 -28.56 11.12 -0.25
C GLY A 200 -28.49 11.99 1.02
N PRO A 201 -29.65 12.42 1.55
CA PRO A 201 -29.72 13.06 2.86
C PRO A 201 -29.12 12.13 3.93
N ALA A 202 -28.46 12.73 4.93
CA ALA A 202 -27.98 11.97 6.07
C ALA A 202 -29.13 11.20 6.73
N ILE A 203 -28.90 9.93 7.04
CA ILE A 203 -29.86 9.04 7.69
C ILE A 203 -29.43 8.80 9.14
N PRO A 204 -30.33 8.34 10.03
CA PRO A 204 -29.92 7.90 11.36
C PRO A 204 -28.97 6.70 11.26
N ALA A 205 -27.85 6.75 11.99
CA ALA A 205 -26.95 5.61 12.10
C ALA A 205 -27.68 4.45 12.80
N GLN A 206 -27.54 3.24 12.24
CA GLN A 206 -28.03 2.04 12.91
C GLN A 206 -27.26 1.84 14.23
N PRO A 207 -27.87 1.24 15.27
CA PRO A 207 -27.14 0.85 16.46
C PRO A 207 -26.22 -0.34 16.15
N ALA A 208 -24.96 -0.27 16.58
CA ALA A 208 -24.04 -1.39 16.58
C ALA A 208 -23.38 -1.56 17.95
N SER A 209 -23.22 -2.80 18.39
CA SER A 209 -22.52 -3.12 19.64
C SER A 209 -21.00 -3.08 19.47
N HIS A 210 -20.51 -3.48 18.29
CA HIS A 210 -19.08 -3.60 18.01
C HIS A 210 -18.46 -2.23 17.64
N PRO A 211 -17.29 -1.83 18.19
CA PRO A 211 -16.68 -0.52 17.93
C PRO A 211 -16.39 -0.23 16.45
N VAL A 212 -15.90 -1.23 15.71
CA VAL A 212 -15.63 -1.10 14.26
C VAL A 212 -16.91 -0.70 13.51
N ASP A 213 -18.01 -1.38 13.82
CA ASP A 213 -19.28 -1.18 13.12
C ASP A 213 -19.91 0.15 13.47
N ARG A 214 -19.82 0.62 14.72
CA ARG A 214 -20.28 1.97 15.09
C ARG A 214 -19.59 3.05 14.27
N ILE A 215 -18.27 2.98 14.12
CA ILE A 215 -17.50 3.97 13.37
C ILE A 215 -17.90 3.96 11.88
N ILE A 216 -18.02 2.78 11.29
CA ILE A 216 -18.40 2.64 9.87
C ILE A 216 -19.85 3.11 9.65
N GLN A 217 -20.79 2.69 10.50
CA GLN A 217 -22.20 3.07 10.38
C GLN A 217 -22.41 4.58 10.53
N GLN A 218 -21.70 5.25 11.45
CA GLN A 218 -21.74 6.72 11.55
C GLN A 218 -21.32 7.40 10.25
N ARG A 219 -20.25 6.90 9.61
CA ARG A 219 -19.77 7.44 8.33
C ARG A 219 -20.79 7.22 7.22
N LEU A 220 -21.26 5.98 7.04
CA LEU A 220 -22.25 5.65 6.00
C LEU A 220 -23.54 6.47 6.17
N ALA A 221 -24.02 6.60 7.41
CA ALA A 221 -25.21 7.36 7.75
C ALA A 221 -25.07 8.86 7.38
N SER A 222 -23.88 9.45 7.63
CA SER A 222 -23.60 10.84 7.25
C SER A 222 -23.62 11.09 5.73
N LEU A 223 -23.41 10.06 4.93
CA LEU A 223 -23.43 10.10 3.46
C LEU A 223 -24.76 9.65 2.86
N GLY A 224 -25.74 9.28 3.70
CA GLY A 224 -27.04 8.76 3.26
C GLY A 224 -26.96 7.34 2.68
N ILE A 225 -25.96 6.54 3.09
CA ILE A 225 -25.71 5.20 2.56
C ILE A 225 -26.19 4.14 3.55
N THR A 226 -26.96 3.18 3.05
CA THR A 226 -27.35 1.99 3.82
C THR A 226 -26.39 0.84 3.49
N PRO A 227 -25.72 0.22 4.49
CA PRO A 227 -24.83 -0.91 4.22
C PRO A 227 -25.61 -2.15 3.76
N VAL A 228 -24.93 -3.01 3.00
CA VAL A 228 -25.41 -4.36 2.64
C VAL A 228 -25.47 -5.21 3.90
N GLY A 229 -26.51 -6.05 4.00
CA GLY A 229 -26.70 -6.99 5.10
C GLY A 229 -25.59 -8.05 5.21
N GLY A 230 -25.62 -8.79 6.32
CA GLY A 230 -24.71 -9.90 6.55
C GLY A 230 -24.93 -11.08 5.61
N VAL A 231 -23.89 -11.87 5.39
CA VAL A 231 -23.96 -13.13 4.65
C VAL A 231 -24.45 -14.30 5.51
N ASP A 232 -24.96 -15.32 4.84
CA ASP A 232 -25.29 -16.61 5.44
C ASP A 232 -24.05 -17.31 6.05
N ASP A 233 -24.30 -18.31 6.90
CA ASP A 233 -23.26 -19.03 7.63
C ASP A 233 -22.29 -19.79 6.72
N GLY A 234 -22.73 -20.29 5.56
CA GLY A 234 -21.86 -21.01 4.63
C GLY A 234 -20.85 -20.06 3.99
N ARG A 235 -21.31 -18.89 3.54
CA ARG A 235 -20.43 -17.82 3.02
C ARG A 235 -19.49 -17.30 4.10
N PHE A 236 -19.99 -17.05 5.31
CA PHE A 236 -19.14 -16.61 6.44
C PHE A 236 -18.05 -17.64 6.72
N LEU A 237 -18.40 -18.92 6.83
CA LEU A 237 -17.46 -20.00 7.11
C LEU A 237 -16.40 -20.12 6.00
N ARG A 238 -16.83 -20.07 4.73
CA ARG A 238 -15.92 -20.09 3.57
C ARG A 238 -14.91 -18.95 3.67
N ARG A 239 -15.40 -17.74 3.87
CA ARG A 239 -14.61 -16.51 3.98
C ARG A 239 -13.57 -16.63 5.10
N LEU A 240 -14.02 -17.07 6.28
CA LEU A 240 -13.19 -17.25 7.47
C LEU A 240 -12.05 -18.25 7.25
N TRP A 241 -12.37 -19.45 6.72
CA TRP A 241 -11.37 -20.49 6.46
C TRP A 241 -10.35 -20.07 5.39
N LEU A 242 -10.82 -19.40 4.33
CA LEU A 242 -9.95 -18.88 3.29
C LEU A 242 -9.00 -17.80 3.83
N ASP A 243 -9.50 -16.88 4.67
CA ASP A 243 -8.68 -15.77 5.17
C ASP A 243 -7.71 -16.22 6.28
N LEU A 244 -8.16 -17.08 7.20
CA LEU A 244 -7.37 -17.47 8.39
C LEU A 244 -6.56 -18.75 8.21
N ALA A 245 -6.97 -19.67 7.34
CA ALA A 245 -6.28 -20.95 7.15
C ALA A 245 -5.76 -21.15 5.73
N GLY A 246 -6.09 -20.25 4.79
CA GLY A 246 -5.65 -20.34 3.40
C GLY A 246 -6.26 -21.51 2.63
N GLN A 247 -7.33 -22.13 3.15
CA GLN A 247 -7.92 -23.34 2.59
C GLN A 247 -9.43 -23.37 2.79
N LEU A 248 -10.12 -24.30 2.12
CA LEU A 248 -11.55 -24.53 2.32
C LEU A 248 -11.82 -25.44 3.52
N PRO A 249 -12.95 -25.26 4.24
CA PRO A 249 -13.35 -26.18 5.31
C PRO A 249 -13.66 -27.57 4.76
N PRO A 250 -13.30 -28.65 5.48
CA PRO A 250 -13.77 -29.99 5.16
C PRO A 250 -15.30 -30.08 5.18
N ALA A 251 -15.91 -30.84 4.27
CA ALA A 251 -17.37 -30.93 4.12
C ALA A 251 -18.10 -31.29 5.44
N ASP A 252 -17.55 -32.19 6.25
CA ASP A 252 -18.15 -32.55 7.54
C ASP A 252 -18.12 -31.40 8.55
N ARG A 253 -17.06 -30.56 8.51
CA ARG A 253 -17.00 -29.35 9.33
C ARG A 253 -18.06 -28.35 8.89
N VAL A 254 -18.29 -28.22 7.58
CA VAL A 254 -19.37 -27.38 7.03
C VAL A 254 -20.73 -27.85 7.54
N ARG A 255 -21.03 -29.17 7.44
CA ARG A 255 -22.28 -29.73 7.96
C ARG A 255 -22.48 -29.44 9.44
N GLN A 256 -21.45 -29.68 10.26
CA GLN A 256 -21.49 -29.42 11.70
C GLN A 256 -21.74 -27.94 12.00
N PHE A 257 -21.07 -27.03 11.29
CA PHE A 257 -21.22 -25.59 11.49
C PHE A 257 -22.61 -25.07 11.08
N LEU A 258 -23.12 -25.53 9.94
CA LEU A 258 -24.45 -25.16 9.46
C LEU A 258 -25.57 -25.69 10.37
N ALA A 259 -25.39 -26.89 10.93
CA ALA A 259 -26.35 -27.50 11.85
C ALA A 259 -26.27 -26.97 13.29
N ASN A 260 -25.20 -26.26 13.66
CA ASN A 260 -25.01 -25.75 15.02
C ASN A 260 -25.95 -24.54 15.29
N PRO A 261 -26.86 -24.61 16.29
CA PRO A 261 -27.75 -23.51 16.64
C PRO A 261 -27.11 -22.47 17.57
N ASP A 262 -25.90 -22.71 18.07
CA ASP A 262 -25.21 -21.81 19.00
C ASP A 262 -24.97 -20.42 18.37
N PRO A 263 -25.50 -19.33 18.94
CA PRO A 263 -25.27 -17.98 18.43
C PRO A 263 -23.78 -17.56 18.46
N ALA A 264 -22.96 -18.19 19.31
CA ALA A 264 -21.53 -17.93 19.41
C ALA A 264 -20.68 -18.79 18.44
N LYS A 265 -21.29 -19.64 17.60
CA LYS A 265 -20.55 -20.56 16.72
C LYS A 265 -19.52 -19.88 15.80
N ARG A 266 -19.81 -18.64 15.34
CA ARG A 266 -18.88 -17.85 14.52
C ARG A 266 -17.61 -17.51 15.31
N ALA A 267 -17.76 -17.07 16.56
CA ALA A 267 -16.64 -16.77 17.45
C ALA A 267 -15.84 -18.03 17.80
N HIS A 268 -16.51 -19.14 18.12
CA HIS A 268 -15.85 -20.41 18.39
C HIS A 268 -15.01 -20.91 17.19
N GLU A 269 -15.54 -20.78 15.96
CA GLU A 269 -14.80 -21.17 14.76
C GLU A 269 -13.62 -20.23 14.48
N THR A 270 -13.78 -18.92 14.71
CA THR A 270 -12.68 -17.95 14.64
C THR A 270 -11.57 -18.32 15.61
N ASP A 271 -11.90 -18.57 16.88
CA ASP A 271 -10.92 -18.93 17.92
C ASP A 271 -10.22 -20.26 17.60
N TYR A 272 -10.95 -21.24 17.08
CA TYR A 272 -10.38 -22.50 16.61
C TYR A 272 -9.33 -22.28 15.51
N LEU A 273 -9.65 -21.50 14.47
CA LEU A 273 -8.75 -21.24 13.34
C LEU A 273 -7.55 -20.38 13.72
N LEU A 274 -7.77 -19.39 14.59
CA LEU A 274 -6.69 -18.59 15.18
C LEU A 274 -5.79 -19.39 16.09
N ALA A 275 -6.06 -20.66 16.41
CA ALA A 275 -5.13 -21.54 17.11
C ALA A 275 -4.41 -22.52 16.17
N GLN A 276 -4.83 -22.62 14.90
CA GLN A 276 -4.28 -23.61 13.98
C GLN A 276 -2.91 -23.20 13.40
N PRO A 277 -2.02 -24.18 13.11
CA PRO A 277 -0.77 -23.92 12.40
C PRO A 277 -0.97 -23.27 11.02
N SER A 278 -2.09 -23.54 10.36
CA SER A 278 -2.45 -22.95 9.07
C SER A 278 -2.51 -21.42 9.11
N PHE A 279 -2.84 -20.83 10.26
CA PHE A 279 -2.78 -19.37 10.43
C PHE A 279 -1.35 -18.84 10.27
N ALA A 280 -0.37 -19.53 10.87
CA ALA A 280 1.03 -19.17 10.76
C ALA A 280 1.55 -19.34 9.32
N ASP A 281 1.10 -20.37 8.61
CA ASP A 281 1.48 -20.59 7.21
C ASP A 281 1.02 -19.43 6.30
N VAL A 282 -0.23 -18.96 6.47
CA VAL A 282 -0.78 -17.82 5.70
C VAL A 282 0.02 -16.55 5.93
N TRP A 283 0.34 -16.24 7.19
CA TRP A 283 1.10 -15.04 7.54
C TRP A 283 2.57 -15.14 7.17
N ALA A 284 3.17 -16.33 7.27
CA ALA A 284 4.54 -16.57 6.80
C ALA A 284 4.66 -16.33 5.29
N LEU A 285 3.69 -16.78 4.48
CA LEU A 285 3.66 -16.53 3.05
C LEU A 285 3.57 -15.02 2.75
N HIS A 286 2.66 -14.32 3.43
CA HIS A 286 2.47 -12.88 3.21
C HIS A 286 3.74 -12.07 3.57
N TRP A 287 4.35 -12.37 4.71
CA TRP A 287 5.60 -11.72 5.11
C TRP A 287 6.79 -12.15 4.24
N ALA A 288 6.80 -13.37 3.70
CA ALA A 288 7.81 -13.80 2.75
C ALA A 288 7.78 -12.96 1.46
N ASP A 289 6.59 -12.55 1.01
CA ASP A 289 6.46 -11.63 -0.12
C ASP A 289 6.99 -10.23 0.24
N LEU A 290 6.57 -9.66 1.37
CA LEU A 290 7.00 -8.33 1.84
C LEU A 290 8.51 -8.23 2.10
N LEU A 291 9.14 -9.31 2.56
CA LEU A 291 10.55 -9.35 2.93
C LEU A 291 11.45 -9.88 1.83
N ARG A 292 10.93 -10.03 0.60
CA ARG A 292 11.70 -10.46 -0.58
C ARG A 292 12.39 -11.82 -0.37
N VAL A 293 11.66 -12.79 0.19
CA VAL A 293 12.20 -14.12 0.48
C VAL A 293 12.26 -14.94 -0.81
N GLU A 294 13.34 -14.76 -1.57
CA GLU A 294 13.52 -15.33 -2.91
C GLU A 294 14.92 -15.91 -3.15
N GLU A 295 15.02 -17.01 -3.91
CA GLU A 295 16.23 -17.83 -4.00
C GLU A 295 17.41 -17.16 -4.73
N LYS A 296 17.20 -16.18 -5.60
CA LYS A 296 18.28 -15.50 -6.31
C LYS A 296 19.17 -14.73 -5.34
N THR A 297 18.58 -13.98 -4.42
CA THR A 297 19.33 -13.22 -3.41
C THR A 297 19.59 -14.02 -2.15
N LEU A 298 18.69 -14.91 -1.71
CA LEU A 298 18.81 -15.67 -0.44
C LEU A 298 19.30 -17.11 -0.58
N ASP A 299 19.39 -17.66 -1.80
CA ASP A 299 19.55 -19.09 -2.07
C ASP A 299 18.50 -20.00 -1.43
N ALA A 300 18.46 -21.26 -1.86
CA ALA A 300 17.48 -22.21 -1.38
C ALA A 300 17.58 -22.49 0.14
N ARG A 301 18.78 -22.39 0.73
CA ARG A 301 18.97 -22.59 2.18
C ARG A 301 18.53 -21.37 2.96
N GLY A 302 18.88 -20.16 2.52
CA GLY A 302 18.45 -18.91 3.16
C GLY A 302 16.94 -18.71 3.07
N VAL A 303 16.32 -19.05 1.93
CA VAL A 303 14.85 -19.04 1.78
C VAL A 303 14.18 -19.98 2.79
N ARG A 304 14.65 -21.23 2.91
CA ARG A 304 14.10 -22.18 3.90
C ARG A 304 14.30 -21.70 5.33
N ALA A 305 15.46 -21.15 5.65
CA ALA A 305 15.77 -20.64 6.98
C ALA A 305 14.87 -19.45 7.36
N MET A 306 14.75 -18.47 6.46
CA MET A 306 13.94 -17.26 6.67
C MET A 306 12.45 -17.60 6.76
N HIS A 307 11.92 -18.38 5.82
CA HIS A 307 10.53 -18.81 5.87
C HIS A 307 10.21 -19.66 7.11
N GLY A 308 11.12 -20.58 7.48
CA GLY A 308 10.97 -21.39 8.69
C GLY A 308 11.01 -20.57 9.99
N TRP A 309 11.76 -19.46 10.02
CA TRP A 309 11.69 -18.50 11.13
C TRP A 309 10.38 -17.73 11.14
N LEU A 310 9.95 -17.15 10.01
CA LEU A 310 8.65 -16.45 9.91
C LEU A 310 7.48 -17.33 10.37
N ARG A 311 7.44 -18.58 9.88
CA ARG A 311 6.41 -19.54 10.26
C ARG A 311 6.41 -19.82 11.77
N ARG A 312 7.58 -19.99 12.39
CA ARG A 312 7.69 -20.20 13.84
C ARG A 312 7.26 -18.96 14.62
N ALA A 313 7.71 -17.77 14.21
CA ALA A 313 7.33 -16.52 14.83
C ALA A 313 5.80 -16.37 14.91
N PHE A 314 5.08 -16.62 13.82
CA PHE A 314 3.62 -16.56 13.85
C PHE A 314 2.98 -17.73 14.61
N LEU A 315 3.54 -18.94 14.52
CA LEU A 315 3.04 -20.10 15.26
C LEU A 315 3.09 -19.86 16.77
N ASP A 316 4.21 -19.33 17.25
CA ASP A 316 4.48 -19.06 18.66
C ASP A 316 3.76 -17.78 19.17
N GLY A 317 3.10 -17.04 18.26
CA GLY A 317 2.38 -15.81 18.61
C GLY A 317 3.30 -14.63 18.89
N MET A 318 4.46 -14.55 18.22
CA MET A 318 5.39 -13.44 18.36
C MET A 318 4.68 -12.10 18.06
N PRO A 319 4.75 -11.13 18.99
CA PRO A 319 4.28 -9.77 18.77
C PRO A 319 4.90 -9.10 17.53
N LEU A 320 4.11 -8.29 16.81
CA LEU A 320 4.59 -7.66 15.57
C LEU A 320 5.71 -6.64 15.79
N ASP A 321 5.71 -5.96 16.93
CA ASP A 321 6.80 -5.07 17.35
C ASP A 321 8.10 -5.85 17.59
N GLN A 322 8.03 -7.00 18.27
CA GLN A 322 9.17 -7.89 18.43
C GLN A 322 9.69 -8.41 17.08
N LEU A 323 8.78 -8.81 16.17
CA LEU A 323 9.15 -9.22 14.82
C LEU A 323 9.92 -8.10 14.08
N ALA A 324 9.44 -6.86 14.17
CA ALA A 324 10.12 -5.70 13.58
C ALA A 324 11.48 -5.44 14.24
N GLN A 325 11.56 -5.57 15.57
CA GLN A 325 12.81 -5.45 16.32
C GLN A 325 13.86 -6.46 15.85
N GLU A 326 13.49 -7.74 15.73
CA GLU A 326 14.40 -8.80 15.29
C GLU A 326 14.87 -8.60 13.85
N LEU A 327 14.03 -8.05 12.97
CA LEU A 327 14.38 -7.74 11.58
C LEU A 327 15.31 -6.53 11.45
N VAL A 328 14.98 -5.42 12.12
CA VAL A 328 15.72 -4.15 12.01
C VAL A 328 17.05 -4.21 12.77
N THR A 329 17.19 -5.08 13.78
CA THR A 329 18.45 -5.24 14.53
C THR A 329 19.26 -6.45 14.06
N ALA A 330 18.82 -7.13 13.00
CA ALA A 330 19.33 -8.42 12.60
C ALA A 330 20.85 -8.41 12.31
N ARG A 331 21.56 -9.32 12.97
CA ARG A 331 23.01 -9.53 12.86
C ARG A 331 23.35 -11.00 13.05
N GLY A 332 24.52 -11.42 12.55
CA GLY A 332 24.98 -12.80 12.60
C GLY A 332 24.86 -13.55 11.26
N SER A 333 25.01 -14.87 11.31
CA SER A 333 24.93 -15.74 10.14
C SER A 333 23.54 -15.68 9.50
N THR A 334 23.49 -15.57 8.18
CA THR A 334 22.25 -15.64 7.40
C THR A 334 21.60 -17.02 7.42
N TYR A 335 22.26 -18.05 7.93
CA TYR A 335 21.67 -19.39 8.07
C TYR A 335 21.28 -19.71 9.52
N GLU A 336 22.11 -19.31 10.48
CA GLU A 336 21.88 -19.61 11.91
C GLU A 336 21.00 -18.55 12.59
N HIS A 337 21.03 -17.30 12.09
CA HIS A 337 20.18 -16.20 12.54
C HIS A 337 19.34 -15.67 11.35
N PRO A 338 18.24 -16.37 10.98
CA PRO A 338 17.50 -16.12 9.74
C PRO A 338 17.05 -14.67 9.48
N PRO A 339 16.67 -13.84 10.49
CA PRO A 339 16.34 -12.43 10.27
C PRO A 339 17.42 -11.63 9.53
N ALA A 340 18.70 -12.05 9.62
CA ALA A 340 19.81 -11.40 8.92
C ALA A 340 19.67 -11.45 7.39
N ASN A 341 18.83 -12.36 6.85
CA ASN A 341 18.51 -12.37 5.42
C ASN A 341 17.74 -11.13 4.95
N PHE A 342 17.07 -10.39 5.85
CA PHE A 342 16.41 -9.13 5.50
C PHE A 342 17.39 -8.16 4.82
N TYR A 343 18.60 -8.06 5.36
CA TYR A 343 19.66 -7.25 4.77
C TYR A 343 20.31 -7.91 3.55
N ARG A 344 20.25 -9.23 3.39
CA ARG A 344 20.84 -9.90 2.22
C ARG A 344 20.14 -9.49 0.92
N ALA A 345 18.82 -9.28 0.97
CA ALA A 345 18.03 -8.75 -0.15
C ALA A 345 18.24 -7.23 -0.38
N LEU A 346 18.69 -6.48 0.64
CA LEU A 346 18.78 -5.01 0.65
C LEU A 346 20.24 -4.54 0.88
N ARG A 347 21.00 -4.43 -0.21
CA ARG A 347 22.46 -4.28 -0.18
C ARG A 347 22.95 -2.88 0.20
N ASP A 348 22.31 -1.83 -0.29
CA ASP A 348 22.71 -0.45 -0.05
C ASP A 348 21.86 0.21 1.06
N PRO A 349 22.40 1.21 1.77
CA PRO A 349 21.69 1.88 2.87
C PRO A 349 20.37 2.53 2.44
N GLN A 350 20.29 3.01 1.20
CA GLN A 350 19.08 3.60 0.65
C GLN A 350 17.96 2.55 0.53
N ALA A 351 18.24 1.40 -0.11
CA ALA A 351 17.26 0.31 -0.22
C ALA A 351 16.78 -0.20 1.15
N ARG A 352 17.67 -0.21 2.16
CA ARG A 352 17.29 -0.58 3.55
C ARG A 352 16.34 0.44 4.16
N ALA A 353 16.64 1.74 4.04
CA ALA A 353 15.78 2.81 4.52
C ALA A 353 14.42 2.82 3.83
N GLU A 354 14.40 2.67 2.50
CA GLU A 354 13.17 2.56 1.72
C GLU A 354 12.33 1.36 2.17
N ALA A 355 12.94 0.17 2.32
CA ALA A 355 12.22 -1.01 2.77
C ALA A 355 11.70 -0.88 4.21
N VAL A 356 12.48 -0.32 5.14
CA VAL A 356 12.03 -0.12 6.53
C VAL A 356 10.88 0.89 6.59
N ALA A 357 10.98 2.00 5.87
CA ALA A 357 9.90 2.99 5.79
C ALA A 357 8.64 2.39 5.16
N GLN A 358 8.78 1.65 4.08
CA GLN A 358 7.66 1.03 3.39
C GLN A 358 7.02 -0.06 4.26
N VAL A 359 7.80 -1.07 4.68
CA VAL A 359 7.32 -2.27 5.40
C VAL A 359 6.84 -1.97 6.81
N PHE A 360 7.41 -1.01 7.54
CA PHE A 360 7.03 -0.80 8.94
C PHE A 360 6.36 0.53 9.22
N MET A 361 6.59 1.57 8.41
CA MET A 361 5.93 2.87 8.59
C MET A 361 4.76 3.08 7.62
N GLY A 362 4.65 2.27 6.57
CA GLY A 362 3.68 2.48 5.49
C GLY A 362 4.00 3.71 4.65
N VAL A 363 5.28 4.06 4.52
CA VAL A 363 5.74 5.30 3.87
C VAL A 363 6.61 4.97 2.65
N ARG A 364 6.25 5.52 1.49
CA ARG A 364 7.04 5.42 0.26
C ARG A 364 8.04 6.57 0.13
N ILE A 365 9.10 6.53 0.95
CA ILE A 365 10.07 7.64 1.04
C ILE A 365 10.96 7.80 -0.21
N ALA A 366 11.01 6.81 -1.11
CA ALA A 366 11.90 6.79 -2.28
C ALA A 366 11.78 8.02 -3.20
N CYS A 367 10.59 8.63 -3.32
CA CYS A 367 10.42 9.84 -4.12
C CYS A 367 11.21 11.04 -3.55
N ALA A 368 11.50 11.05 -2.24
CA ALA A 368 12.27 12.09 -1.59
C ALA A 368 13.78 12.04 -1.93
N ARG A 369 14.25 10.97 -2.61
CA ARG A 369 15.66 10.75 -2.94
C ARG A 369 16.30 11.85 -3.77
N CYS A 370 15.56 12.36 -4.75
CA CYS A 370 16.09 13.30 -5.76
C CYS A 370 15.58 14.74 -5.57
N HIS A 371 14.42 14.90 -4.95
CA HIS A 371 13.76 16.18 -4.64
C HIS A 371 12.80 15.95 -3.46
N ASN A 372 12.23 16.99 -2.85
CA ASN A 372 11.26 16.79 -1.76
C ASN A 372 10.04 16.02 -2.26
N HIS A 373 9.44 15.19 -1.41
CA HIS A 373 8.34 14.33 -1.81
C HIS A 373 7.19 15.17 -2.39
N PRO A 374 6.72 14.86 -3.60
CA PRO A 374 5.81 15.72 -4.35
C PRO A 374 4.41 15.82 -3.73
N PHE A 375 4.04 14.80 -2.96
CA PHE A 375 2.68 14.59 -2.43
C PHE A 375 2.67 14.30 -0.93
N ASP A 376 3.76 14.61 -0.24
CA ASP A 376 3.93 14.36 1.19
C ASP A 376 4.98 15.31 1.78
N HIS A 377 5.15 15.27 3.10
CA HIS A 377 6.01 16.16 3.87
C HIS A 377 7.51 15.77 3.85
N TRP A 378 7.87 14.58 3.38
CA TRP A 378 9.25 14.08 3.41
C TRP A 378 10.19 14.91 2.53
N THR A 379 11.30 15.36 3.10
CA THR A 379 12.34 16.10 2.38
C THR A 379 13.48 15.20 1.92
N THR A 380 14.30 15.69 0.99
CA THR A 380 15.54 15.00 0.61
C THR A 380 16.52 14.86 1.80
N ASP A 381 16.50 15.80 2.74
CA ASP A 381 17.29 15.70 3.97
C ASP A 381 16.78 14.57 4.87
N ASP A 382 15.46 14.38 5.00
CA ASP A 382 14.89 13.27 5.76
C ASP A 382 15.26 11.93 5.15
N TYR A 383 15.17 11.81 3.82
CA TYR A 383 15.57 10.61 3.09
C TYR A 383 17.04 10.25 3.33
N ASN A 384 17.94 11.24 3.23
CA ASN A 384 19.37 11.03 3.43
C ASN A 384 19.68 10.71 4.90
N ALA A 385 19.01 11.38 5.85
CA ALA A 385 19.20 11.13 7.28
C ALA A 385 18.73 9.73 7.69
N LEU A 386 17.60 9.25 7.14
CA LEU A 386 17.12 7.88 7.36
C LEU A 386 18.04 6.86 6.70
N SER A 387 18.54 7.11 5.48
CA SER A 387 19.52 6.24 4.81
C SER A 387 20.79 6.07 5.65
N ALA A 388 21.26 7.16 6.28
CA ALA A 388 22.45 7.15 7.13
C ALA A 388 22.30 6.30 8.40
N VAL A 389 21.08 5.96 8.82
CA VAL A 389 20.82 5.01 9.93
C VAL A 389 21.40 3.62 9.61
N PHE A 390 21.34 3.20 8.35
CA PHE A 390 21.69 1.83 7.93
C PHE A 390 23.07 1.72 7.27
N GLU A 391 23.86 2.78 7.27
CA GLU A 391 25.20 2.82 6.64
C GLU A 391 26.21 1.88 7.30
N ASN A 392 26.08 1.64 8.61
CA ASN A 392 27.03 0.82 9.36
C ASN A 392 26.76 -0.69 9.26
N ILE A 393 25.77 -1.14 8.48
CA ILE A 393 25.50 -2.57 8.28
C ILE A 393 26.37 -3.11 7.13
N HIS A 394 27.27 -4.05 7.47
CA HIS A 394 28.21 -4.69 6.57
C HIS A 394 28.07 -6.22 6.57
N TYR A 395 28.74 -6.87 5.61
CA TYR A 395 28.72 -8.32 5.44
C TYR A 395 30.13 -8.88 5.40
N ARG A 396 30.32 -10.01 6.07
CA ARG A 396 31.47 -10.89 5.85
C ARG A 396 30.99 -12.11 5.07
N VAL A 397 31.47 -12.27 3.84
CA VAL A 397 31.15 -13.43 3.00
C VAL A 397 31.95 -14.62 3.50
N LEU A 398 31.27 -15.66 3.97
CA LEU A 398 31.90 -16.94 4.34
C LEU A 398 32.00 -17.85 3.11
N GLU A 399 30.95 -17.88 2.28
CA GLU A 399 30.90 -18.68 1.07
C GLU A 399 30.06 -17.99 -0.01
N ASN A 400 30.51 -18.05 -1.27
CA ASN A 400 29.69 -17.71 -2.43
C ASN A 400 30.04 -18.61 -3.63
N LYS A 401 29.18 -19.59 -3.91
CA LYS A 401 29.29 -20.60 -4.97
C LYS A 401 28.44 -20.25 -6.20
N ARG A 402 28.47 -19.00 -6.65
CA ARG A 402 27.74 -18.57 -7.86
C ARG A 402 28.27 -19.27 -9.12
N GLY A 403 27.38 -19.51 -10.10
CA GLY A 403 27.71 -20.29 -11.29
C GLY A 403 28.54 -19.54 -12.33
N ASP A 404 28.32 -18.23 -12.42
CA ASP A 404 29.10 -17.30 -13.25
C ASP A 404 29.13 -15.91 -12.59
N ASP A 405 29.88 -14.98 -13.20
CA ASP A 405 30.02 -13.60 -12.72
C ASP A 405 29.10 -12.61 -13.47
N LEU A 406 28.14 -13.11 -14.29
CA LEU A 406 27.28 -12.27 -15.12
C LEU A 406 26.15 -11.65 -14.32
N ASP A 407 25.58 -12.39 -13.37
CA ASP A 407 24.54 -11.88 -12.48
C ASP A 407 25.10 -11.50 -11.10
N LYS A 408 25.37 -10.20 -10.92
CA LYS A 408 25.89 -9.67 -9.65
C LYS A 408 24.89 -9.72 -8.50
N HIS A 409 23.61 -10.00 -8.77
CA HIS A 409 22.58 -10.14 -7.75
C HIS A 409 22.41 -11.57 -7.28
N GLU A 410 22.90 -12.57 -8.02
CA GLU A 410 22.91 -13.96 -7.56
C GLU A 410 23.90 -14.11 -6.39
N PHE A 411 23.40 -14.66 -5.29
CA PHE A 411 24.24 -15.03 -4.16
C PHE A 411 23.91 -16.45 -3.70
N LYS A 412 24.93 -17.31 -3.61
CA LYS A 412 24.75 -18.72 -3.22
C LYS A 412 25.75 -19.12 -2.15
N GLY A 413 25.36 -19.09 -0.88
CA GLY A 413 26.27 -19.35 0.23
C GLY A 413 25.93 -18.52 1.45
N GLU A 414 26.89 -18.44 2.37
CA GLU A 414 26.66 -17.85 3.68
C GLU A 414 27.34 -16.49 3.84
N GLN A 415 26.65 -15.58 4.52
CA GLN A 415 27.19 -14.29 4.96
C GLN A 415 26.93 -14.08 6.44
N VAL A 416 27.79 -13.30 7.08
CA VAL A 416 27.56 -12.78 8.43
C VAL A 416 27.28 -11.29 8.33
N VAL A 417 26.11 -10.86 8.80
CA VAL A 417 25.73 -9.45 8.93
C VAL A 417 26.30 -8.90 10.24
N PHE A 418 26.94 -7.74 10.21
CA PHE A 418 27.50 -7.11 11.39
C PHE A 418 27.53 -5.59 11.28
N LEU A 419 27.68 -4.90 12.41
CA LEU A 419 27.85 -3.45 12.44
C LEU A 419 29.33 -3.08 12.37
N TRP A 420 29.70 -2.24 11.41
CA TRP A 420 31.04 -1.69 11.29
C TRP A 420 31.20 -0.44 12.17
N PRO A 421 32.21 -0.38 13.06
CA PRO A 421 32.34 0.71 14.03
C PRO A 421 33.04 1.97 13.50
N GLY A 422 33.56 1.96 12.26
CA GLY A 422 34.27 3.11 11.67
C GLY A 422 33.41 3.94 10.72
N ASP A 423 33.94 5.10 10.27
CA ASP A 423 33.30 5.92 9.24
C ASP A 423 33.13 5.10 7.94
N SER A 424 31.89 4.92 7.50
CA SER A 424 31.47 4.14 6.33
C SER A 424 32.01 4.74 5.02
N LEU A 425 33.27 4.47 4.72
CA LEU A 425 33.92 4.90 3.47
C LEU A 425 34.54 3.72 2.71
N HIS A 426 33.82 2.61 2.58
CA HIS A 426 34.24 1.52 1.69
C HIS A 426 33.09 1.05 0.79
N SER A 427 32.84 1.83 -0.27
CA SER A 427 32.66 1.23 -1.58
C SER A 427 33.87 0.33 -1.84
N SER A 428 33.65 -0.96 -2.05
CA SER A 428 34.68 -1.96 -2.37
C SER A 428 35.37 -1.75 -3.73
N ASN A 429 35.34 -0.53 -4.27
CA ASN A 429 35.95 -0.14 -5.54
C ASN A 429 37.09 0.89 -5.30
N PRO A 430 38.36 0.45 -5.25
CA PRO A 430 39.52 1.31 -5.02
C PRO A 430 39.69 2.45 -6.04
N ALA A 431 39.06 2.33 -7.22
CA ALA A 431 39.14 3.35 -8.28
C ALA A 431 38.26 4.59 -8.01
N ALA A 432 37.19 4.45 -7.21
CA ALA A 432 36.28 5.56 -6.87
C ALA A 432 36.86 6.45 -5.76
N ALA A 433 37.61 5.87 -4.82
CA ALA A 433 38.23 6.59 -3.70
C ALA A 433 39.27 7.63 -4.16
N LYS A 434 39.89 7.44 -5.34
CA LYS A 434 40.90 8.36 -5.88
C LYS A 434 40.33 9.59 -6.61
N LYS A 435 39.01 9.69 -6.82
CA LYS A 435 38.38 10.81 -7.56
C LYS A 435 37.55 11.78 -6.71
N ALA A 436 37.38 11.54 -5.41
CA ALA A 436 36.61 12.43 -4.54
C ALA A 436 37.48 13.59 -4.03
N THR A 437 37.63 14.65 -4.83
CA THR A 437 38.35 15.90 -4.47
C THR A 437 37.64 16.79 -3.45
N ARG A 438 36.50 16.34 -2.91
CA ARG A 438 35.80 16.98 -1.80
C ARG A 438 35.06 15.88 -1.04
N LYS A 439 35.39 15.63 0.23
CA LYS A 439 34.59 14.76 1.09
C LYS A 439 33.20 15.41 1.20
N PRO A 440 32.12 14.79 0.69
CA PRO A 440 30.78 15.25 1.02
C PRO A 440 30.65 15.18 2.54
N GLU A 441 30.08 16.22 3.15
CA GLU A 441 29.71 16.17 4.56
C GLU A 441 28.72 15.01 4.73
N GLN A 442 29.02 14.06 5.60
CA GLN A 442 28.18 12.87 5.77
C GLN A 442 26.80 13.31 6.26
N PRO A 443 25.70 12.80 5.66
CA PRO A 443 24.37 13.07 6.18
C PRO A 443 24.29 12.59 7.63
N LYS A 444 23.86 13.49 8.50
CA LYS A 444 23.67 13.19 9.92
C LYS A 444 22.53 12.18 10.04
N ALA A 445 22.82 10.98 10.52
CA ALA A 445 21.81 9.94 10.79
C ALA A 445 20.79 10.47 11.81
N ARG A 446 19.52 10.50 11.43
CA ARG A 446 18.41 10.94 12.30
C ARG A 446 17.20 10.03 12.10
N LEU A 447 16.42 9.90 13.16
CA LEU A 447 15.11 9.28 13.10
C LEU A 447 14.10 10.24 12.46
N PRO A 448 13.04 9.73 11.82
CA PRO A 448 11.99 10.58 11.27
C PRO A 448 11.38 11.53 12.32
N GLY A 449 11.33 12.82 12.02
CA GLY A 449 10.80 13.85 12.92
C GLY A 449 11.77 14.32 14.01
N GLU A 450 12.93 13.70 14.16
CA GLU A 450 13.94 14.07 15.15
C GLU A 450 14.98 15.04 14.59
N THR A 451 15.43 15.99 15.41
CA THR A 451 16.49 16.96 15.05
C THR A 451 17.88 16.52 15.49
N THR A 452 17.95 15.64 16.51
CA THR A 452 19.21 15.16 17.08
C THR A 452 19.78 14.02 16.26
N SER A 453 21.10 14.07 16.02
CA SER A 453 21.79 13.03 15.26
C SER A 453 22.10 11.82 16.14
N LEU A 454 21.90 10.63 15.60
CA LEU A 454 22.22 9.38 16.28
C LEU A 454 23.73 9.17 16.37
N SER A 455 24.17 8.64 17.51
CA SER A 455 25.54 8.14 17.66
C SER A 455 25.79 6.96 16.71
N GLN A 456 27.06 6.66 16.41
CA GLN A 456 27.42 5.55 15.51
C GLN A 456 27.30 4.15 16.13
N VAL A 457 27.07 4.04 17.45
CA VAL A 457 27.29 2.79 18.19
C VAL A 457 26.27 1.69 17.84
N ASP A 458 24.98 2.01 17.75
CA ASP A 458 23.95 1.05 17.27
C ASP A 458 22.72 1.79 16.70
N ARG A 459 22.89 2.38 15.51
CA ARG A 459 21.81 3.10 14.81
C ARG A 459 20.60 2.22 14.46
N PRO A 460 20.76 0.96 14.01
CA PRO A 460 19.62 0.08 13.75
C PRO A 460 18.82 -0.24 15.03
N GLN A 461 19.48 -0.44 16.18
CA GLN A 461 18.78 -0.57 17.46
C GLN A 461 17.96 0.67 17.81
N ALA A 462 18.55 1.87 17.71
CA ALA A 462 17.82 3.11 17.98
C ALA A 462 16.61 3.29 17.04
N MET A 463 16.72 2.87 15.78
CA MET A 463 15.61 2.87 14.83
C MET A 463 14.51 1.88 15.22
N ALA A 464 14.89 0.66 15.62
CA ALA A 464 13.94 -0.36 16.03
C ALA A 464 13.17 0.06 17.29
N ASP A 465 13.87 0.61 18.30
CA ASP A 465 13.26 1.12 19.53
C ASP A 465 12.30 2.28 19.26
N TRP A 466 12.67 3.21 18.37
CA TRP A 466 11.80 4.32 17.97
C TRP A 466 10.57 3.85 17.18
N LEU A 467 10.77 2.90 16.27
CA LEU A 467 9.74 2.37 15.39
C LEU A 467 8.65 1.63 16.17
N THR A 468 9.07 0.83 17.15
CA THR A 468 8.19 -0.04 17.93
C THR A 468 7.62 0.61 19.19
N ALA A 469 8.02 1.85 19.50
CA ALA A 469 7.49 2.59 20.63
C ALA A 469 5.94 2.72 20.55
N PRO A 470 5.19 2.54 21.67
CA PRO A 470 3.73 2.66 21.68
C PRO A 470 3.17 3.98 21.17
N GLY A 471 3.95 5.07 21.32
CA GLY A 471 3.59 6.42 20.83
C GLY A 471 4.00 6.70 19.39
N ASN A 472 4.66 5.76 18.69
CA ASN A 472 5.09 5.97 17.31
C ASN A 472 3.88 6.21 16.39
N PRO A 473 3.86 7.29 15.58
CA PRO A 473 2.67 7.66 14.83
C PRO A 473 2.45 6.81 13.55
N TYR A 474 3.41 5.95 13.19
CA TYR A 474 3.43 5.18 11.94
C TYR A 474 3.17 3.69 12.17
N PHE A 475 3.97 3.04 13.03
CA PHE A 475 4.06 1.57 13.07
C PHE A 475 2.72 0.88 13.31
N ALA A 476 2.03 1.19 14.41
CA ALA A 476 0.75 0.53 14.74
C ALA A 476 -0.32 0.76 13.65
N LYS A 477 -0.34 1.94 13.02
CA LYS A 477 -1.28 2.25 11.93
C LYS A 477 -0.96 1.48 10.66
N ALA A 478 0.32 1.41 10.29
CA ALA A 478 0.74 0.66 9.10
C ALA A 478 0.42 -0.83 9.26
N GLN A 479 0.72 -1.41 10.43
CA GLN A 479 0.43 -2.82 10.72
C GLN A 479 -1.07 -3.10 10.79
N ALA A 480 -1.85 -2.25 11.48
CA ALA A 480 -3.31 -2.37 11.53
C ALA A 480 -3.94 -2.29 10.14
N ASN A 481 -3.48 -1.38 9.28
CA ASN A 481 -3.97 -1.23 7.91
C ASN A 481 -3.65 -2.46 7.05
N ARG A 482 -2.48 -3.09 7.20
CA ARG A 482 -2.14 -4.34 6.50
C ARG A 482 -3.03 -5.50 6.91
N ILE A 483 -3.26 -5.66 8.21
CA ILE A 483 -4.16 -6.70 8.75
C ILE A 483 -5.57 -6.47 8.23
N TRP A 484 -6.05 -5.24 8.31
CA TRP A 484 -7.34 -4.83 7.74
C TRP A 484 -7.44 -5.16 6.25
N ARG A 485 -6.48 -4.69 5.44
CA ARG A 485 -6.45 -4.91 3.99
C ARG A 485 -6.48 -6.40 3.64
N ARG A 486 -5.74 -7.23 4.38
CA ARG A 486 -5.70 -8.68 4.15
C ARG A 486 -7.07 -9.35 4.38
N LEU A 487 -7.81 -8.91 5.39
CA LEU A 487 -9.12 -9.46 5.77
C LEU A 487 -10.26 -8.87 4.96
N MET A 488 -10.21 -7.58 4.64
CA MET A 488 -11.30 -6.83 4.02
C MET A 488 -11.14 -6.70 2.50
N GLY A 489 -9.96 -7.02 1.96
CA GLY A 489 -9.64 -6.93 0.53
C GLY A 489 -9.17 -5.56 0.06
N ARG A 490 -9.35 -4.52 0.87
CA ARG A 490 -8.90 -3.14 0.63
C ARG A 490 -8.48 -2.48 1.94
N GLY A 491 -7.38 -1.73 1.92
CA GLY A 491 -6.90 -0.97 3.06
C GLY A 491 -7.76 0.27 3.37
N LEU A 492 -7.69 0.74 4.62
CA LEU A 492 -8.18 2.07 5.00
C LEU A 492 -7.30 3.17 4.39
N VAL A 493 -6.04 2.85 4.12
CA VAL A 493 -5.18 3.50 3.13
C VAL A 493 -4.90 2.47 2.05
N GLU A 494 -5.13 2.82 0.78
CA GLU A 494 -4.94 1.93 -0.37
C GLU A 494 -4.13 2.68 -1.43
N PRO A 495 -2.96 2.18 -1.89
CA PRO A 495 -2.27 0.95 -1.43
C PRO A 495 -1.91 0.97 0.07
N GLU A 496 -1.77 -0.20 0.69
CA GLU A 496 -1.64 -0.32 2.15
C GLU A 496 -0.37 0.25 2.77
N ASP A 497 0.61 0.61 1.94
CA ASP A 497 1.92 1.15 2.29
C ASP A 497 2.16 2.57 1.74
N ASP A 498 1.11 3.28 1.31
CA ASP A 498 1.17 4.63 0.73
C ASP A 498 0.51 5.69 1.64
N PHE A 499 0.94 5.76 2.90
CA PHE A 499 0.50 6.80 3.84
C PHE A 499 1.12 8.14 3.48
N ARG A 500 0.33 9.00 2.84
CA ARG A 500 0.75 10.37 2.45
C ARG A 500 -0.42 11.33 2.52
N LEU A 501 -0.12 12.64 2.55
CA LEU A 501 -1.15 13.68 2.59
C LEU A 501 -2.12 13.62 1.41
N ALA A 502 -1.65 13.27 0.21
CA ALA A 502 -2.50 13.12 -0.98
C ALA A 502 -3.24 11.77 -1.06
N ASN A 503 -3.00 10.84 -0.13
CA ASN A 503 -3.70 9.55 0.00
C ASN A 503 -4.11 9.33 1.46
N PRO A 504 -5.03 10.14 1.99
CA PRO A 504 -5.43 10.11 3.38
C PRO A 504 -6.28 8.88 3.67
N VAL A 505 -6.28 8.50 4.95
CA VAL A 505 -7.10 7.40 5.48
C VAL A 505 -8.58 7.64 5.20
N SER A 506 -9.28 6.64 4.65
CA SER A 506 -10.71 6.68 4.36
C SER A 506 -11.55 6.87 5.63
N HIS A 507 -11.16 6.16 6.70
CA HIS A 507 -11.77 6.20 8.03
C HIS A 507 -10.71 6.47 9.11
N PRO A 508 -10.30 7.73 9.35
CA PRO A 508 -9.25 8.06 10.31
C PRO A 508 -9.55 7.55 11.73
N GLY A 509 -10.81 7.65 12.17
CA GLY A 509 -11.24 7.16 13.48
C GLY A 509 -11.16 5.64 13.61
N LEU A 510 -11.47 4.91 12.53
CA LEU A 510 -11.38 3.45 12.51
C LEU A 510 -9.92 3.00 12.55
N LEU A 511 -9.04 3.62 11.77
CA LEU A 511 -7.62 3.27 11.80
C LEU A 511 -7.00 3.59 13.16
N ALA A 512 -7.35 4.72 13.77
CA ALA A 512 -6.91 5.07 15.12
C ALA A 512 -7.39 4.04 16.16
N HIS A 513 -8.65 3.58 16.05
CA HIS A 513 -9.19 2.50 16.88
C HIS A 513 -8.35 1.22 16.73
N LEU A 514 -8.17 0.72 15.50
CA LEU A 514 -7.43 -0.51 15.24
C LEU A 514 -5.95 -0.44 15.67
N ALA A 515 -5.31 0.71 15.47
CA ALA A 515 -3.95 0.94 15.96
C ALA A 515 -3.88 0.91 17.50
N THR A 516 -4.89 1.47 18.17
CA THR A 516 -4.99 1.43 19.64
C THR A 516 -5.21 0.01 20.16
N GLU A 517 -6.11 -0.76 19.53
CA GLU A 517 -6.31 -2.18 19.85
C GLU A 517 -5.02 -2.98 19.68
N LEU A 518 -4.25 -2.71 18.61
CA LEU A 518 -2.98 -3.39 18.39
C LEU A 518 -1.94 -3.04 19.46
N VAL A 519 -1.82 -1.76 19.86
CA VAL A 519 -0.89 -1.36 20.93
C VAL A 519 -1.32 -1.96 22.28
N THR A 520 -2.61 -1.91 22.60
CA THR A 520 -3.13 -2.39 23.89
C THR A 520 -3.10 -3.91 24.03
N SER A 521 -3.19 -4.66 22.94
CA SER A 521 -3.00 -6.11 22.93
C SER A 521 -1.52 -6.54 23.01
N GLY A 522 -0.57 -5.60 23.03
CA GLY A 522 0.86 -5.91 22.96
C GLY A 522 1.27 -6.37 21.56
N TYR A 523 0.74 -5.73 20.51
CA TYR A 523 0.98 -6.02 19.10
C TYR A 523 0.59 -7.45 18.67
N ASP A 524 -0.39 -8.05 19.35
CA ASP A 524 -0.90 -9.38 19.03
C ASP A 524 -1.75 -9.38 17.74
N LEU A 525 -1.20 -10.04 16.72
CA LEU A 525 -1.83 -10.25 15.42
C LEU A 525 -3.14 -11.04 15.51
N ARG A 526 -3.20 -12.08 16.34
CA ARG A 526 -4.39 -12.95 16.49
C ARG A 526 -5.50 -12.16 17.17
N ALA A 527 -5.19 -11.37 18.20
CA ALA A 527 -6.15 -10.50 18.88
C ALA A 527 -6.80 -9.49 17.93
N LEU A 528 -6.01 -8.74 17.15
CA LEU A 528 -6.58 -7.77 16.19
C LEU A 528 -7.36 -8.47 15.07
N THR A 529 -6.87 -9.61 14.58
CA THR A 529 -7.58 -10.41 13.57
C THR A 529 -8.95 -10.84 14.07
N ARG A 530 -9.02 -11.36 15.31
CA ARG A 530 -10.28 -11.73 15.96
C ARG A 530 -11.23 -10.54 16.06
N HIS A 531 -10.72 -9.38 16.49
CA HIS A 531 -11.50 -8.14 16.62
C HIS A 531 -12.14 -7.71 15.29
N ILE A 532 -11.39 -7.80 14.18
CA ILE A 532 -11.91 -7.44 12.86
C ILE A 532 -12.92 -8.48 12.36
N VAL A 533 -12.60 -9.77 12.46
CA VAL A 533 -13.45 -10.86 11.93
C VAL A 533 -14.82 -10.94 12.59
N LEU A 534 -14.91 -10.55 13.87
CA LEU A 534 -16.17 -10.53 14.61
C LEU A 534 -17.03 -9.27 14.38
N SER A 535 -16.58 -8.35 13.52
CA SER A 535 -17.38 -7.20 13.10
C SER A 535 -18.48 -7.60 12.10
N GLU A 536 -19.57 -6.84 12.09
CA GLU A 536 -20.61 -6.96 11.07
C GLU A 536 -20.05 -6.59 9.69
N ALA A 537 -19.14 -5.61 9.62
CA ALA A 537 -18.43 -5.21 8.41
C ALA A 537 -17.73 -6.40 7.74
N TYR A 538 -17.00 -7.23 8.51
CA TYR A 538 -16.38 -8.45 7.97
C TYR A 538 -17.40 -9.48 7.48
N SER A 539 -18.64 -9.44 7.97
CA SER A 539 -19.71 -10.36 7.55
C SER A 539 -20.59 -9.81 6.42
N ARG A 540 -20.35 -8.61 5.88
CA ARG A 540 -21.21 -8.02 4.83
C ARG A 540 -21.19 -8.79 3.52
N GLY A 541 -22.31 -8.77 2.81
CA GLY A 541 -22.43 -9.27 1.44
C GLY A 541 -21.86 -8.30 0.39
N PRO A 542 -21.65 -8.78 -0.85
CA PRO A 542 -21.20 -7.94 -1.96
C PRO A 542 -22.30 -6.98 -2.41
N GLN A 543 -21.89 -5.85 -2.98
CA GLN A 543 -22.84 -4.95 -3.63
C GLN A 543 -23.33 -5.60 -4.93
N THR A 544 -24.65 -5.70 -5.08
CA THR A 544 -25.31 -6.24 -6.28
C THR A 544 -26.00 -5.16 -7.10
N ASP A 545 -26.19 -3.96 -6.56
CA ASP A 545 -26.73 -2.81 -7.30
C ASP A 545 -25.66 -2.22 -8.22
N PRO A 546 -25.85 -2.27 -9.56
CA PRO A 546 -24.93 -1.66 -10.52
C PRO A 546 -24.87 -0.12 -10.42
N ARG A 547 -25.83 0.52 -9.74
CA ARG A 547 -25.90 1.98 -9.59
C ARG A 547 -25.15 2.49 -8.36
N ALA A 548 -24.94 1.61 -7.38
CA ALA A 548 -24.08 1.86 -6.24
C ALA A 548 -22.63 1.97 -6.73
N THR A 549 -21.87 2.92 -6.17
CA THR A 549 -20.46 3.05 -6.54
C THR A 549 -19.71 1.77 -6.15
N ALA A 550 -18.88 1.26 -7.06
CA ALA A 550 -18.04 0.10 -6.81
C ALA A 550 -17.12 0.44 -5.63
N ASP A 551 -17.42 -0.14 -4.45
CA ASP A 551 -16.89 0.21 -3.12
C ASP A 551 -15.72 1.23 -3.13
N ASP A 552 -16.06 2.51 -2.95
CA ASP A 552 -15.14 3.66 -2.91
C ASP A 552 -14.26 3.66 -1.63
N GLY A 553 -14.09 2.52 -0.96
CA GLY A 553 -13.44 2.40 0.35
C GLY A 553 -14.33 2.87 1.51
N LEU A 554 -15.64 2.94 1.29
CA LEU A 554 -16.65 3.32 2.29
C LEU A 554 -17.14 2.13 3.12
N LEU A 555 -16.78 0.89 2.72
CA LEU A 555 -17.08 -0.33 3.45
C LEU A 555 -18.58 -0.64 3.56
N ALA A 556 -19.40 -0.09 2.65
CA ALA A 556 -20.85 -0.36 2.61
C ALA A 556 -21.16 -1.82 2.22
N ALA A 557 -20.23 -2.49 1.55
CA ALA A 557 -20.31 -3.88 1.12
C ALA A 557 -18.92 -4.54 1.20
N THR A 558 -18.86 -5.86 1.09
CA THR A 558 -17.58 -6.58 0.90
C THR A 558 -17.12 -6.46 -0.56
N LEU A 559 -15.81 -6.47 -0.77
CA LEU A 559 -15.20 -6.57 -2.09
C LEU A 559 -14.95 -8.03 -2.46
N PRO A 560 -15.53 -8.52 -3.58
CA PRO A 560 -15.15 -9.82 -4.11
C PRO A 560 -13.68 -9.80 -4.55
N ARG A 561 -12.87 -10.72 -4.04
CA ARG A 561 -11.45 -10.85 -4.44
C ARG A 561 -11.16 -12.22 -5.01
N GLN A 562 -10.31 -12.30 -6.02
CA GLN A 562 -9.82 -13.59 -6.50
C GLN A 562 -9.00 -14.31 -5.42
N LEU A 563 -9.11 -15.63 -5.35
CA LEU A 563 -8.20 -16.43 -4.52
C LEU A 563 -6.77 -16.27 -5.04
N GLY A 564 -5.80 -16.13 -4.13
CA GLY A 564 -4.38 -16.10 -4.52
C GLY A 564 -3.95 -17.42 -5.15
N ALA A 565 -2.91 -17.38 -5.98
CA ALA A 565 -2.39 -18.52 -6.72
C ALA A 565 -2.25 -19.81 -5.89
N GLU A 566 -1.59 -19.71 -4.74
CA GLU A 566 -1.35 -20.85 -3.84
C GLU A 566 -2.66 -21.38 -3.26
N GLN A 567 -3.50 -20.48 -2.76
CA GLN A 567 -4.80 -20.79 -2.18
C GLN A 567 -5.76 -21.43 -3.18
N LEU A 568 -5.76 -20.96 -4.44
CA LEU A 568 -6.59 -21.54 -5.49
C LEU A 568 -6.14 -22.97 -5.82
N LEU A 569 -4.84 -23.20 -5.99
CA LEU A 569 -4.31 -24.54 -6.28
C LEU A 569 -4.56 -25.51 -5.11
N ASP A 570 -4.34 -25.06 -3.88
CA ASP A 570 -4.61 -25.87 -2.68
C ASP A 570 -6.10 -26.16 -2.50
N ALA A 571 -6.98 -25.20 -2.85
CA ALA A 571 -8.42 -25.41 -2.84
C ALA A 571 -8.84 -26.46 -3.88
N TRP A 572 -8.29 -26.43 -5.10
CA TRP A 572 -8.54 -27.47 -6.12
C TRP A 572 -8.12 -28.85 -5.63
N ALA A 573 -6.90 -28.97 -5.11
CA ALA A 573 -6.37 -30.22 -4.57
C ALA A 573 -7.23 -30.75 -3.41
N SER A 574 -7.68 -29.87 -2.51
CA SER A 574 -8.53 -30.21 -1.37
C SER A 574 -9.92 -30.69 -1.79
N VAL A 575 -10.56 -29.97 -2.73
CA VAL A 575 -11.87 -30.37 -3.28
C VAL A 575 -11.77 -31.72 -3.96
N LEU A 576 -10.75 -31.95 -4.78
CA LEU A 576 -10.60 -33.17 -5.54
C LEU A 576 -9.97 -34.32 -4.72
N GLN A 577 -9.44 -34.05 -3.52
CA GLN A 577 -8.59 -34.99 -2.77
C GLN A 577 -7.51 -35.61 -3.67
N ALA A 578 -6.88 -34.76 -4.48
CA ALA A 578 -5.82 -35.11 -5.42
C ALA A 578 -4.50 -34.50 -4.89
N PRO A 579 -3.54 -35.32 -4.43
CA PRO A 579 -2.35 -34.81 -3.75
C PRO A 579 -1.42 -34.05 -4.70
N LEU A 580 -1.05 -32.83 -4.32
CA LEU A 580 -0.03 -32.05 -5.04
C LEU A 580 1.36 -32.67 -4.85
N ARG A 581 2.18 -32.60 -5.90
CA ARG A 581 3.54 -33.17 -5.93
C ARG A 581 4.56 -32.10 -6.27
N HIS A 582 4.98 -31.35 -5.24
CA HIS A 582 6.03 -30.34 -5.37
C HIS A 582 7.41 -30.99 -5.36
N ALA A 583 8.31 -30.56 -6.27
CA ALA A 583 9.66 -31.11 -6.35
C ALA A 583 10.43 -30.88 -5.04
N GLY A 584 10.99 -31.94 -4.46
CA GLY A 584 11.77 -31.86 -3.22
C GLY A 584 10.92 -31.81 -1.92
N HIS A 585 9.60 -31.98 -2.03
CA HIS A 585 8.68 -32.01 -0.89
C HIS A 585 7.87 -33.32 -0.85
N PRO A 586 7.40 -33.76 0.34
CA PRO A 586 6.48 -34.88 0.44
C PRO A 586 5.19 -34.67 -0.37
N ALA A 587 4.63 -35.75 -0.92
CA ALA A 587 3.34 -35.69 -1.60
C ALA A 587 2.25 -35.21 -0.64
N GLY A 588 1.40 -34.28 -1.10
CA GLY A 588 0.36 -33.65 -0.29
C GLY A 588 0.80 -32.42 0.51
N THR A 589 2.07 -31.99 0.40
CA THR A 589 2.50 -30.67 0.92
C THR A 589 1.66 -29.58 0.25
N ARG A 590 1.11 -28.66 1.04
CA ARG A 590 0.32 -27.54 0.49
C ARG A 590 1.23 -26.54 -0.20
N THR A 591 0.74 -25.91 -1.26
CA THR A 591 1.47 -24.87 -1.99
C THR A 591 1.80 -23.69 -1.07
N LEU A 592 0.90 -23.35 -0.15
CA LEU A 592 1.12 -22.25 0.79
C LEU A 592 2.23 -22.52 1.83
N GLU A 593 2.60 -23.79 2.05
CA GLU A 593 3.66 -24.19 3.00
C GLU A 593 5.06 -24.10 2.39
N LEU A 594 5.16 -23.86 1.08
CA LEU A 594 6.42 -23.81 0.37
C LEU A 594 7.19 -22.53 0.74
N ALA A 595 8.44 -22.71 1.17
CA ALA A 595 9.30 -21.60 1.57
C ALA A 595 9.55 -20.57 0.44
N GLY A 596 9.59 -21.05 -0.79
CA GLY A 596 9.75 -20.25 -1.99
C GLY A 596 9.61 -21.12 -3.24
N MET A 597 9.69 -20.51 -4.40
CA MET A 597 9.78 -21.23 -5.66
C MET A 597 11.23 -21.60 -5.90
N ALA A 598 11.47 -22.81 -6.42
CA ALA A 598 12.77 -23.13 -6.97
C ALA A 598 13.10 -22.13 -8.07
N SER A 599 14.32 -21.56 -8.06
CA SER A 599 14.77 -20.70 -9.14
C SER A 599 14.63 -21.42 -10.49
N GLN A 600 13.94 -20.77 -11.43
CA GLN A 600 13.88 -21.19 -12.83
C GLN A 600 15.31 -21.19 -13.40
N LYS A 601 15.95 -22.36 -13.45
CA LYS A 601 17.26 -22.49 -14.07
C LYS A 601 17.12 -22.22 -15.57
N ARG A 602 17.98 -21.34 -16.11
CA ARG A 602 18.06 -21.01 -17.53
C ARG A 602 18.08 -22.29 -18.37
N GLY A 603 17.10 -22.44 -19.26
CA GLY A 603 16.97 -23.60 -20.16
C GLY A 603 16.06 -24.74 -19.68
N LYS A 604 15.49 -24.70 -18.46
CA LYS A 604 14.45 -25.66 -18.03
C LYS A 604 13.05 -25.05 -18.20
N ARG A 605 12.14 -25.80 -18.84
CA ARG A 605 10.71 -25.43 -18.88
C ARG A 605 10.13 -25.46 -17.47
N ALA A 606 9.34 -24.44 -17.12
CA ALA A 606 8.51 -24.46 -15.92
C ALA A 606 7.56 -25.66 -15.98
N ASP A 607 7.42 -26.38 -14.87
CA ASP A 607 6.41 -27.41 -14.76
C ASP A 607 4.99 -26.80 -14.78
N ASP A 608 3.97 -27.63 -14.91
CA ASP A 608 2.59 -27.14 -15.07
C ASP A 608 2.10 -26.37 -13.83
N MET A 609 2.63 -26.69 -12.64
CA MET A 609 2.26 -26.02 -11.39
C MET A 609 2.88 -24.63 -11.30
N ASP A 610 4.16 -24.49 -11.64
CA ASP A 610 4.81 -23.19 -11.77
C ASP A 610 4.11 -22.28 -12.79
N ARG A 611 3.68 -22.85 -13.92
CA ARG A 611 2.91 -22.11 -14.93
C ARG A 611 1.54 -21.67 -14.39
N PHE A 612 0.85 -22.54 -13.65
CA PHE A 612 -0.40 -22.19 -12.98
C PHE A 612 -0.19 -21.06 -11.98
N LEU A 613 0.77 -21.19 -11.07
CA LEU A 613 0.99 -20.21 -10.02
C LEU A 613 1.35 -18.82 -10.57
N ARG A 614 2.19 -18.75 -11.60
CA ARG A 614 2.52 -17.50 -12.28
C ARG A 614 1.30 -16.88 -12.98
N ALA A 615 0.46 -17.68 -13.63
CA ALA A 615 -0.75 -17.19 -14.30
C ALA A 615 -1.76 -16.56 -13.32
N PHE A 616 -1.82 -17.07 -12.08
CA PHE A 616 -2.70 -16.57 -11.02
C PHE A 616 -2.03 -15.57 -10.07
N GLY A 617 -0.95 -14.92 -10.50
CA GLY A 617 -0.40 -13.75 -9.81
C GLY A 617 0.52 -14.06 -8.63
N LYS A 618 1.16 -15.25 -8.59
CA LYS A 618 2.25 -15.50 -7.64
C LYS A 618 3.41 -14.53 -7.87
N PRO A 619 3.90 -13.81 -6.84
CA PRO A 619 4.90 -12.76 -7.02
C PRO A 619 6.30 -13.34 -7.20
N GLU A 620 7.18 -12.58 -7.84
CA GLU A 620 8.61 -12.89 -7.91
C GLU A 620 9.36 -12.49 -6.63
N ARG A 621 8.74 -11.65 -5.78
CA ARG A 621 9.26 -11.14 -4.51
C ARG A 621 10.49 -10.25 -4.70
N LEU A 622 10.46 -9.43 -5.74
CA LEU A 622 11.52 -8.48 -6.07
C LEU A 622 11.33 -7.13 -5.35
N LEU A 623 10.13 -6.82 -4.89
CA LEU A 623 9.79 -5.56 -4.23
C LEU A 623 9.35 -5.77 -2.78
N SER A 624 9.55 -4.77 -1.93
CA SER A 624 9.12 -4.80 -0.51
C SER A 624 7.67 -4.32 -0.34
N CYS A 625 6.74 -4.87 -1.13
CA CYS A 625 5.32 -4.52 -1.17
C CYS A 625 4.46 -5.75 -1.53
N ASP A 626 3.14 -5.71 -1.31
CA ASP A 626 2.20 -6.71 -1.88
C ASP A 626 1.86 -6.43 -3.36
N CYS A 627 2.45 -5.38 -3.95
CA CYS A 627 2.10 -4.84 -5.25
C CYS A 627 2.53 -5.69 -6.46
N GLU A 628 3.35 -6.73 -6.25
CA GLU A 628 3.67 -7.72 -7.28
C GLU A 628 2.55 -8.76 -7.49
N ARG A 629 1.64 -8.91 -6.52
CA ARG A 629 0.48 -9.79 -6.66
C ARG A 629 -0.58 -9.11 -7.52
N THR A 630 -0.98 -9.79 -8.59
CA THR A 630 -2.07 -9.31 -9.46
C THR A 630 -3.27 -10.24 -9.36
N SER A 631 -4.45 -9.64 -9.18
CA SER A 631 -5.74 -10.33 -9.20
C SER A 631 -6.59 -9.90 -10.40
N GLU A 632 -5.98 -9.23 -11.37
CA GLU A 632 -6.65 -8.85 -12.60
C GLU A 632 -6.88 -10.10 -13.46
N PRO A 633 -8.11 -10.27 -14.00
CA PRO A 633 -8.40 -11.41 -14.85
C PRO A 633 -7.59 -11.32 -16.15
N THR A 634 -6.93 -12.42 -16.52
CA THR A 634 -6.13 -12.49 -17.76
C THR A 634 -6.61 -13.61 -18.68
N LEU A 635 -6.33 -13.47 -19.99
CA LEU A 635 -6.59 -14.55 -20.95
C LEU A 635 -5.86 -15.85 -20.57
N ALA A 636 -4.65 -15.75 -20.01
CA ALA A 636 -3.87 -16.90 -19.56
C ALA A 636 -4.58 -17.67 -18.43
N GLN A 637 -5.21 -16.97 -17.48
CA GLN A 637 -6.01 -17.60 -16.43
C GLN A 637 -7.22 -18.33 -17.03
N THR A 638 -7.95 -17.69 -17.94
CA THR A 638 -9.09 -18.31 -18.62
C THR A 638 -8.69 -19.57 -19.36
N LEU A 639 -7.62 -19.53 -20.17
CA LEU A 639 -7.12 -20.71 -20.89
C LEU A 639 -6.68 -21.82 -19.93
N MET A 640 -6.05 -21.47 -18.81
CA MET A 640 -5.67 -22.45 -17.79
C MET A 640 -6.89 -23.15 -17.20
N LEU A 641 -7.97 -22.40 -16.90
CA LEU A 641 -9.21 -22.96 -16.35
C LEU A 641 -9.97 -23.81 -17.37
N THR A 642 -9.91 -23.49 -18.66
CA THR A 642 -10.68 -24.17 -19.71
C THR A 642 -9.96 -25.32 -20.41
N SER A 643 -8.63 -25.34 -20.41
CA SER A 643 -7.87 -26.37 -21.14
C SER A 643 -6.48 -26.66 -20.55
N GLY A 644 -6.23 -26.21 -19.32
CA GLY A 644 -4.97 -26.46 -18.62
C GLY A 644 -4.76 -27.93 -18.28
N GLN A 645 -3.54 -28.43 -18.51
CA GLN A 645 -3.17 -29.82 -18.21
C GLN A 645 -3.22 -30.15 -16.71
N LEU A 646 -2.86 -29.19 -15.85
CA LEU A 646 -2.89 -29.39 -14.40
C LEU A 646 -4.31 -29.58 -13.87
N PRO A 647 -5.28 -28.68 -14.14
CA PRO A 647 -6.70 -28.91 -13.91
C PRO A 647 -7.20 -30.30 -14.31
N HIS A 648 -6.95 -30.71 -15.55
CA HIS A 648 -7.39 -32.00 -16.07
C HIS A 648 -6.78 -33.16 -15.29
N ARG A 649 -5.48 -33.11 -15.01
CA ARG A 649 -4.79 -34.15 -14.22
C ARG A 649 -5.34 -34.28 -12.81
N LEU A 650 -5.64 -33.16 -12.13
CA LEU A 650 -6.23 -33.20 -10.79
C LEU A 650 -7.64 -33.82 -10.79
N LEU A 651 -8.43 -33.60 -11.85
CA LEU A 651 -9.75 -34.22 -12.01
C LEU A 651 -9.61 -35.74 -12.22
N THR A 652 -8.70 -36.16 -13.09
CA THR A 652 -8.44 -37.58 -13.38
C THR A 652 -7.91 -38.32 -12.15
N ASP A 653 -6.98 -37.72 -11.40
CA ASP A 653 -6.36 -38.32 -10.21
C ASP A 653 -7.22 -38.21 -8.93
N SER A 654 -8.49 -37.79 -9.05
CA SER A 654 -9.35 -37.48 -7.92
C SER A 654 -9.91 -38.70 -7.20
N SER A 655 -9.34 -38.98 -6.02
CA SER A 655 -9.87 -40.02 -5.11
C SER A 655 -11.26 -39.70 -4.54
N ARG A 656 -11.65 -38.42 -4.48
CA ARG A 656 -13.01 -38.02 -4.09
C ARG A 656 -14.01 -38.42 -5.17
N LEU A 657 -13.74 -38.10 -6.43
CA LEU A 657 -14.66 -38.41 -7.53
C LEU A 657 -14.83 -39.92 -7.70
N ASP A 658 -13.76 -40.71 -7.50
CA ASP A 658 -13.83 -42.18 -7.50
C ASP A 658 -14.78 -42.71 -6.40
N ARG A 659 -14.70 -42.13 -5.20
CA ARG A 659 -15.60 -42.50 -4.09
C ARG A 659 -17.04 -42.08 -4.37
N LEU A 660 -17.24 -40.88 -4.90
CA LEU A 660 -18.57 -40.32 -5.19
C LEU A 660 -19.26 -41.01 -6.36
N ALA A 661 -18.53 -41.57 -7.32
CA ALA A 661 -19.10 -42.36 -8.41
C ALA A 661 -19.90 -43.58 -7.92
N ASN A 662 -19.57 -44.07 -6.73
CA ASN A 662 -20.22 -45.20 -6.07
C ASN A 662 -21.28 -44.78 -5.03
N ALA A 663 -21.48 -43.48 -4.81
CA ALA A 663 -22.45 -42.97 -3.84
C ALA A 663 -23.83 -42.71 -4.48
N GLU A 664 -24.85 -42.49 -3.64
CA GLU A 664 -26.17 -42.03 -4.10
C GLU A 664 -26.06 -40.67 -4.80
N PRO A 665 -26.71 -40.45 -5.98
CA PRO A 665 -26.55 -39.22 -6.76
C PRO A 665 -26.75 -37.93 -5.94
N ALA A 666 -27.81 -37.87 -5.14
CA ALA A 666 -28.10 -36.71 -4.31
C ALA A 666 -27.00 -36.44 -3.26
N ARG A 667 -26.46 -37.51 -2.66
CA ARG A 667 -25.35 -37.40 -1.69
C ARG A 667 -24.04 -36.99 -2.35
N ALA A 668 -23.78 -37.47 -3.57
CA ALA A 668 -22.60 -37.08 -4.33
C ALA A 668 -22.61 -35.59 -4.68
N VAL A 669 -23.76 -35.06 -5.12
CA VAL A 669 -23.95 -33.62 -5.38
C VAL A 669 -23.77 -32.82 -4.09
N GLU A 670 -24.42 -33.23 -3.00
CA GLU A 670 -24.32 -32.55 -1.71
C GLU A 670 -22.86 -32.45 -1.23
N GLU A 671 -22.13 -33.57 -1.24
CA GLU A 671 -20.72 -33.62 -0.82
C GLU A 671 -19.82 -32.72 -1.68
N LEU A 672 -20.04 -32.71 -3.00
CA LEU A 672 -19.25 -31.88 -3.92
C LEU A 672 -19.51 -30.38 -3.72
N TYR A 673 -20.77 -29.99 -3.50
CA TYR A 673 -21.14 -28.61 -3.18
C TYR A 673 -20.59 -28.13 -1.83
N LEU A 674 -20.63 -28.99 -0.80
CA LEU A 674 -20.06 -28.66 0.50
C LEU A 674 -18.54 -28.51 0.41
N ALA A 675 -17.86 -29.40 -0.30
CA ALA A 675 -16.42 -29.33 -0.49
C ALA A 675 -15.99 -28.11 -1.34
N ALA A 676 -16.67 -27.85 -2.46
CA ALA A 676 -16.27 -26.80 -3.40
C ALA A 676 -16.76 -25.41 -2.98
N LEU A 677 -18.01 -25.27 -2.56
CA LEU A 677 -18.68 -23.97 -2.35
C LEU A 677 -19.04 -23.69 -0.89
N THR A 678 -18.84 -24.65 0.03
CA THR A 678 -19.12 -24.45 1.47
C THR A 678 -20.60 -24.15 1.75
N ARG A 679 -21.50 -24.65 0.91
CA ARG A 679 -22.95 -24.55 1.08
C ARG A 679 -23.63 -25.78 0.53
N LEU A 680 -24.89 -25.98 0.90
CA LEU A 680 -25.74 -26.97 0.24
C LEU A 680 -26.09 -26.49 -1.19
N PRO A 681 -26.33 -27.42 -2.13
CA PRO A 681 -26.91 -27.07 -3.42
C PRO A 681 -28.32 -26.50 -3.20
N SER A 682 -28.70 -25.51 -4.00
CA SER A 682 -30.10 -25.08 -4.09
C SER A 682 -30.98 -26.23 -4.59
N ALA A 683 -32.30 -26.15 -4.36
CA ALA A 683 -33.23 -27.20 -4.80
C ALA A 683 -33.13 -27.50 -6.32
N ARG A 684 -32.90 -26.46 -7.13
CA ARG A 684 -32.68 -26.60 -8.58
C ARG A 684 -31.35 -27.28 -8.88
N GLU A 685 -30.24 -26.80 -8.31
CA GLU A 685 -28.92 -27.40 -8.51
C GLU A 685 -28.91 -28.87 -8.08
N ALA A 686 -29.50 -29.20 -6.93
CA ALA A 686 -29.60 -30.57 -6.44
C ALA A 686 -30.33 -31.49 -7.43
N THR A 687 -31.48 -31.03 -7.95
CA THR A 687 -32.30 -31.80 -8.89
C THR A 687 -31.60 -31.97 -10.24
N ASP A 688 -31.09 -30.88 -10.81
CA ASP A 688 -30.46 -30.88 -12.13
C ASP A 688 -29.17 -31.72 -12.13
N CYS A 689 -28.30 -31.54 -11.14
CA CYS A 689 -27.05 -32.31 -11.05
C CYS A 689 -27.28 -33.80 -10.71
N ALA A 690 -28.25 -34.12 -9.85
CA ALA A 690 -28.56 -35.52 -9.53
C ALA A 690 -29.14 -36.26 -10.75
N ARG A 691 -29.94 -35.58 -11.57
CA ARG A 691 -30.44 -36.11 -12.84
C ARG A 691 -29.29 -36.42 -13.81
N LEU A 692 -28.32 -35.51 -13.97
CA LEU A 692 -27.14 -35.76 -14.81
C LEU A 692 -26.37 -37.02 -14.39
N LEU A 693 -26.25 -37.26 -13.08
CA LEU A 693 -25.59 -38.45 -12.53
C LEU A 693 -26.40 -39.75 -12.66
N THR A 694 -27.70 -39.64 -12.93
CA THR A 694 -28.61 -40.78 -13.09
C THR A 694 -28.76 -41.16 -14.55
N ASP A 695 -28.91 -40.17 -15.43
CA ASP A 695 -29.18 -40.35 -16.86
C ASP A 695 -27.88 -40.42 -17.70
N GLY A 696 -26.75 -40.04 -17.12
CA GLY A 696 -25.46 -39.98 -17.82
C GLY A 696 -24.84 -41.35 -18.11
N PRO A 697 -24.05 -41.47 -19.20
CA PRO A 697 -23.48 -42.75 -19.63
C PRO A 697 -22.39 -43.30 -18.69
N ASP A 698 -21.64 -42.41 -18.03
CA ASP A 698 -20.60 -42.73 -17.05
C ASP A 698 -20.66 -41.74 -15.88
N ARG A 699 -20.95 -42.25 -14.68
CA ARG A 699 -21.08 -41.44 -13.47
C ARG A 699 -19.76 -40.75 -13.09
N ARG A 700 -18.62 -41.39 -13.33
CA ARG A 700 -17.31 -40.84 -13.00
C ARG A 700 -16.98 -39.66 -13.91
N LEU A 701 -17.29 -39.77 -15.20
CA LEU A 701 -17.09 -38.69 -16.18
C LEU A 701 -18.01 -37.50 -15.89
N VAL A 702 -19.30 -37.74 -15.60
CA VAL A 702 -20.23 -36.66 -15.22
C VAL A 702 -19.76 -35.94 -13.96
N LEU A 703 -19.19 -36.67 -12.99
CA LEU A 703 -18.60 -36.05 -11.80
C LEU A 703 -17.37 -35.18 -12.11
N GLU A 704 -16.56 -35.50 -13.13
CA GLU A 704 -15.48 -34.61 -13.60
C GLU A 704 -16.04 -33.32 -14.15
N ASP A 705 -17.04 -33.40 -15.04
CA ASP A 705 -17.67 -32.22 -15.63
C ASP A 705 -18.32 -31.33 -14.57
N LEU A 706 -19.02 -31.93 -13.61
CA LEU A 706 -19.63 -31.21 -12.48
C LEU A 706 -18.57 -30.56 -11.60
N ALA A 707 -17.51 -31.29 -11.22
CA ALA A 707 -16.43 -30.74 -10.42
C ALA A 707 -15.72 -29.59 -11.15
N TRP A 708 -15.46 -29.77 -12.45
CA TRP A 708 -14.82 -28.76 -13.26
C TRP A 708 -15.68 -27.49 -13.39
N ALA A 709 -16.97 -27.63 -13.61
CA ALA A 709 -17.92 -26.52 -13.65
C ALA A 709 -17.95 -25.74 -12.32
N LEU A 710 -17.95 -26.45 -11.19
CA LEU A 710 -17.89 -25.84 -9.86
C LEU A 710 -16.57 -25.11 -9.62
N LEU A 711 -15.43 -25.74 -9.94
CA LEU A 711 -14.09 -25.15 -9.75
C LEU A 711 -13.82 -23.95 -10.68
N GLY A 712 -14.50 -23.89 -11.83
CA GLY A 712 -14.40 -22.78 -12.79
C GLY A 712 -15.38 -21.63 -12.56
N CYS A 713 -16.35 -21.77 -11.64
CA CYS A 713 -17.37 -20.75 -11.43
C CYS A 713 -16.86 -19.55 -10.60
N ARG A 714 -17.50 -18.39 -10.76
CA ARG A 714 -17.15 -17.18 -9.99
C ARG A 714 -17.36 -17.35 -8.48
N GLU A 715 -18.31 -18.18 -8.05
CA GLU A 715 -18.52 -18.47 -6.63
C GLU A 715 -17.33 -19.21 -6.00
N PHE A 716 -16.64 -20.04 -6.81
CA PHE A 716 -15.44 -20.75 -6.37
C PHE A 716 -14.19 -19.86 -6.43
N LEU A 717 -13.97 -19.21 -7.57
CA LEU A 717 -12.76 -18.42 -7.86
C LEU A 717 -12.63 -17.15 -7.00
N LEU A 718 -13.75 -16.65 -6.48
CA LEU A 718 -13.79 -15.43 -5.69
C LEU A 718 -14.07 -15.75 -4.21
N ARG A 719 -13.32 -15.10 -3.33
CA ARG A 719 -13.66 -14.91 -1.93
C ARG A 719 -14.68 -13.78 -1.88
N TRP A 720 -15.95 -14.17 -1.73
CA TRP A 720 -17.09 -13.27 -1.57
C TRP A 720 -17.19 -12.73 -0.17
#